data_AF-A0A951EA38-F1
#
_entry.id   AF-A0A951EA38-F1
#
_cell.length_a   1.000
_cell.length_b   1.000
_cell.length_c   1.000
_cell.angle_alpha   90.00
_cell.angle_beta   90.00
_cell.angle_gamma   90.00
#
_symmetry.space_group_name_H-M   'P 1'
#
loop_
_entity.id
_entity.type
_entity.pdbx_description
1 polymer ?
#
loop_
_entity_poly.entity_id
_entity_poly.type
_entity_poly.pdbx_seq_one_letter_code
_entity_poly.pdbx_strand_id
1 'polypeptide(L)'
;MTISNGSTTIGTTQADESGNWNYTPEMEDGTYTLTVSETDAAGNTGSAPVTFTLDTTPPAAPASLAIDPASDSGTPGDGVTNVTQPVIDGTAEPGSTVVLSEGESQIGSATADPNTGAWQITPGAALSEGPHQLSATATDAAGNVSGASDPLSVTIDTTPPSVAITSPGGLTNRGTQTVSGTDDPSETGQTVTVFDNGTAVGLATVGDDGSWQAANVTLSEGDNSLTAQETDAAGNTGTSAAVLYTLDTVPPTVTPALADDTGLSGSDGITNDPALTGTAEPNRTVTISNGSTVLGTTDADGNGAWSFTPQLADGTYTLTVSQTDAAGNTGSAPVTFTLDTAAPSISADVTGSTNVVDQTLTGTLTGGEAGDPITLKQGSQVLGTTTTDASGDFSVPFTYTGDGTNATYTLTAFATDVAGNSVHSGRLPLTLDFAPNQTQFGAITHDPTSPGGETDALYMGILGRLADPLGEEGWAASLAAGGDPVALAQNLLSSAEYTARFGPYTAATDDAFVQQLYHMALGRAPESSGEAGWDAALASGASRADVAARIALSPEGQWGTRANLSGGGVFVPDAGTSDVARLYYGVLGRAPDASGLSSFGQAVHAGSLSLADIAQQMLSSPEGAGLAAEGDGDYVATLYQNALGRTPDSQGLAAFTSALANGTSRAAVALMISDSPEALANQVGKIELGYHLS
;
A
#
# COMPACT_ATOMS: atom_id res chain seq x y z
N MET A 1 101.94 78.22 20.76
CA MET A 1 101.49 76.86 21.12
C MET A 1 101.80 75.90 19.98
N THR A 2 102.14 74.65 20.30
CA THR A 2 102.45 73.59 19.33
C THR A 2 101.45 72.45 19.48
N ILE A 3 100.86 72.01 18.38
CA ILE A 3 99.90 70.90 18.29
C ILE A 3 100.62 69.71 17.65
N SER A 4 100.68 68.57 18.34
CA SER A 4 101.34 67.35 17.86
C SER A 4 100.46 66.11 17.96
N ASN A 5 100.60 65.15 17.05
CA ASN A 5 100.08 63.79 17.18
C ASN A 5 101.25 62.84 17.46
N GLY A 6 101.33 62.32 18.68
CA GLY A 6 102.55 61.67 19.17
C GLY A 6 103.74 62.63 19.11
N SER A 7 104.84 62.21 18.46
CA SER A 7 106.04 63.02 18.27
C SER A 7 106.01 63.96 17.06
N THR A 8 104.99 63.84 16.20
CA THR A 8 104.90 64.61 14.95
C THR A 8 104.17 65.92 15.22
N THR A 9 104.83 67.05 14.99
CA THR A 9 104.17 68.36 15.02
C THR A 9 103.27 68.50 13.80
N ILE A 10 101.97 68.72 14.02
CA ILE A 10 100.98 68.93 12.95
C ILE A 10 100.85 70.42 12.64
N GLY A 11 101.05 71.29 13.63
CA GLY A 11 101.11 72.72 13.40
C GLY A 11 101.36 73.54 14.66
N THR A 12 101.38 74.85 14.50
CA THR A 12 101.56 75.82 15.58
C THR A 12 100.54 76.94 15.43
N THR A 13 99.99 77.40 16.55
CA THR A 13 99.11 78.58 16.59
C THR A 13 99.51 79.49 17.75
N GLN A 14 99.01 80.73 17.76
CA GLN A 14 99.14 81.65 18.88
C GLN A 14 97.79 81.85 19.54
N ALA A 15 97.78 81.91 20.87
CA ALA A 15 96.62 82.36 21.62
C ALA A 15 96.48 83.89 21.51
N ASP A 16 95.24 84.37 21.50
CA ASP A 16 94.92 85.79 21.61
C ASP A 16 95.21 86.34 23.02
N GLU A 17 95.04 87.64 23.22
CA GLU A 17 95.28 88.31 24.52
C GLU A 17 94.36 87.80 25.64
N SER A 18 93.29 87.08 25.30
CA SER A 18 92.35 86.45 26.25
C SER A 18 92.63 84.96 26.46
N GLY A 19 93.65 84.40 25.81
CA GLY A 19 94.03 82.98 25.91
C GLY A 19 93.26 82.04 24.98
N ASN A 20 92.41 82.54 24.08
CA ASN A 20 91.71 81.71 23.11
C ASN A 20 92.59 81.47 21.88
N TRP A 21 92.44 80.31 21.26
CA TRP A 21 93.14 79.96 20.04
C TRP A 21 92.24 79.08 19.18
N ASN A 22 92.46 79.12 17.87
CA ASN A 22 91.82 78.22 16.92
C ASN A 22 92.90 77.60 16.03
N TYR A 23 92.70 76.33 15.68
CA TYR A 23 93.56 75.59 14.76
C TYR A 23 92.69 74.57 14.03
N THR A 24 92.64 74.66 12.69
CA THR A 24 91.86 73.77 11.83
C THR A 24 92.81 72.98 10.94
N PRO A 25 93.32 71.84 11.40
CA PRO A 25 94.17 70.98 10.60
C PRO A 25 93.37 70.25 9.51
N GLU A 26 93.99 70.02 8.36
CA GLU A 26 93.53 69.04 7.39
C GLU A 26 94.05 67.66 7.83
N MET A 27 93.15 66.71 8.03
CA MET A 27 93.44 65.39 8.60
C MET A 27 92.64 64.35 7.82
N GLU A 28 93.26 63.21 7.55
CA GLU A 28 92.57 62.03 7.00
C GLU A 28 91.81 61.31 8.12
N ASP A 29 90.90 60.41 7.75
CA ASP A 29 90.19 59.57 8.73
C ASP A 29 91.18 58.74 9.57
N GLY A 30 90.90 58.60 10.87
CA GLY A 30 91.75 57.87 11.79
C GLY A 30 91.55 58.21 13.26
N THR A 31 92.21 57.43 14.13
CA THR A 31 92.27 57.72 15.57
C THR A 31 93.46 58.63 15.87
N TYR A 32 93.19 59.74 16.54
CA TYR A 32 94.17 60.77 16.87
C TYR A 32 94.29 60.97 18.37
N THR A 33 95.51 61.21 18.83
CA THR A 33 95.81 61.72 20.18
C THR A 33 96.60 63.01 20.03
N LEU A 34 95.90 64.14 19.93
CA LEU A 34 96.52 65.44 19.78
C LEU A 34 96.99 65.96 21.14
N THR A 35 98.25 66.33 21.24
CA THR A 35 98.81 67.01 22.41
C THR A 35 99.00 68.48 22.07
N VAL A 36 98.33 69.35 22.82
CA VAL A 36 98.58 70.79 22.75
C VAL A 36 99.63 71.10 23.80
N SER A 37 100.72 71.77 23.39
CA SER A 37 101.77 72.21 24.30
C SER A 37 102.01 73.72 24.20
N GLU A 38 102.23 74.34 25.34
CA GLU A 38 102.62 75.74 25.46
C GLU A 38 103.90 75.84 26.29
N THR A 39 104.83 76.69 25.86
CA THR A 39 106.06 77.00 26.58
C THR A 39 106.03 78.47 26.95
N ASP A 40 106.15 78.80 28.23
CA ASP A 40 106.23 80.19 28.69
C ASP A 40 107.61 80.82 28.39
N ALA A 41 107.75 82.12 28.62
CA ALA A 41 109.01 82.85 28.40
C ALA A 41 110.16 82.40 29.33
N ALA A 42 109.84 81.72 30.44
CA ALA A 42 110.80 81.16 31.38
C ALA A 42 111.23 79.73 31.00
N GLY A 43 110.62 79.12 29.97
CA GLY A 43 110.91 77.78 29.48
C GLY A 43 110.10 76.66 30.12
N ASN A 44 109.08 76.98 30.93
CA ASN A 44 108.19 75.96 31.51
C ASN A 44 107.18 75.52 30.45
N THR A 45 106.96 74.21 30.34
CA THR A 45 105.99 73.63 29.39
C THR A 45 104.77 73.04 30.10
N GLY A 46 103.59 73.38 29.60
CA GLY A 46 102.33 72.70 29.92
C GLY A 46 101.80 71.97 28.70
N SER A 47 101.21 70.78 28.88
CA SER A 47 100.53 70.08 27.79
C SER A 47 99.29 69.32 28.24
N ALA A 48 98.34 69.17 27.32
CA ALA A 48 97.12 68.38 27.52
C ALA A 48 96.82 67.55 26.26
N PRO A 49 96.61 66.22 26.40
CA PRO A 49 96.19 65.39 25.28
C PRO A 49 94.66 65.41 25.10
N VAL A 50 94.22 65.27 23.85
CA VAL A 50 92.84 65.03 23.43
C VAL A 50 92.82 63.85 22.48
N THR A 51 92.02 62.84 22.78
CA THR A 51 91.82 61.66 21.93
C THR A 51 90.48 61.74 21.21
N PHE A 52 90.46 61.53 19.91
CA PHE A 52 89.23 61.44 19.11
C PHE A 52 89.46 60.58 17.87
N THR A 53 88.37 60.12 17.26
CA THR A 53 88.36 59.52 15.93
C THR A 53 87.79 60.53 14.95
N LEU A 54 88.50 60.77 13.84
CA LEU A 54 87.94 61.45 12.69
C LEU A 54 87.47 60.38 11.72
N ASP A 55 86.21 60.47 11.34
CA ASP A 55 85.59 59.62 10.34
C ASP A 55 84.63 60.49 9.54
N THR A 56 84.92 60.65 8.27
CA THR A 56 84.16 61.48 7.33
C THR A 56 83.53 60.63 6.23
N THR A 57 83.65 59.31 6.31
CA THR A 57 83.20 58.38 5.29
C THR A 57 81.83 57.82 5.67
N PRO A 58 80.77 58.10 4.90
CA PRO A 58 79.47 57.50 5.18
C PRO A 58 79.46 55.97 5.05
N PRO A 59 78.62 55.27 5.83
CA PRO A 59 78.33 53.87 5.59
C PRO A 59 77.83 53.62 4.17
N ALA A 60 77.98 52.38 3.69
CA ALA A 60 77.25 51.91 2.53
C ALA A 60 75.73 51.98 2.80
N ALA A 61 74.94 52.23 1.75
CA ALA A 61 73.48 52.18 1.86
C ALA A 61 73.03 50.80 2.36
N PRO A 62 71.99 50.72 3.21
CA PRO A 62 71.40 49.45 3.60
C PRO A 62 71.03 48.59 2.39
N ALA A 63 71.19 47.29 2.50
CA ALA A 63 71.01 46.34 1.41
C ALA A 63 70.14 45.15 1.83
N SER A 64 69.64 44.41 0.83
CA SER A 64 68.85 43.19 1.03
C SER A 64 67.56 43.42 1.83
N LEU A 65 66.90 44.56 1.59
CA LEU A 65 65.60 44.83 2.19
C LEU A 65 64.57 43.79 1.71
N ALA A 66 63.84 43.19 2.64
CA ALA A 66 62.76 42.26 2.36
C ALA A 66 61.72 42.29 3.49
N ILE A 67 60.50 41.82 3.21
CA ILE A 67 59.54 41.51 4.26
C ILE A 67 60.03 40.25 4.99
N ASP A 68 60.05 40.27 6.33
CA ASP A 68 60.35 39.08 7.14
C ASP A 68 59.35 37.98 6.77
N PRO A 69 59.79 36.73 6.52
CA PRO A 69 58.90 35.65 6.08
C PRO A 69 57.71 35.34 7.01
N ALA A 70 57.77 35.72 8.29
CA ALA A 70 56.65 35.57 9.21
C ALA A 70 55.61 36.71 9.11
N SER A 71 55.97 37.81 8.45
CA SER A 71 55.10 38.95 8.15
C SER A 71 54.64 39.00 6.68
N ASP A 72 55.16 38.10 5.84
CA ASP A 72 54.83 37.99 4.42
C ASP A 72 53.76 36.90 4.24
N SER A 73 52.51 37.26 4.47
CA SER A 73 51.38 36.33 4.42
C SER A 73 51.08 35.89 2.98
N GLY A 74 50.35 34.79 2.82
CA GLY A 74 50.05 34.29 1.48
C GLY A 74 51.30 33.70 0.81
N THR A 75 51.79 34.32 -0.27
CA THR A 75 52.92 33.83 -1.07
C THR A 75 54.25 34.48 -0.66
N PRO A 76 55.17 33.78 0.03
CA PRO A 76 56.40 34.40 0.50
C PRO A 76 57.31 34.89 -0.64
N GLY A 77 57.76 36.13 -0.53
CA GLY A 77 58.69 36.82 -1.41
C GLY A 77 58.05 37.54 -2.59
N ASP A 78 56.72 37.59 -2.69
CA ASP A 78 56.02 38.34 -3.75
C ASP A 78 55.82 39.83 -3.41
N GLY A 79 56.03 40.20 -2.15
CA GLY A 79 55.89 41.57 -1.65
C GLY A 79 54.44 41.98 -1.39
N VAL A 80 53.52 41.04 -1.26
CA VAL A 80 52.09 41.27 -0.99
C VAL A 80 51.72 40.60 0.33
N THR A 81 51.11 41.35 1.25
CA THR A 81 50.78 40.84 2.59
C THR A 81 49.53 41.49 3.17
N ASN A 82 48.80 40.75 4.00
CA ASN A 82 47.68 41.27 4.79
C ASN A 82 48.12 41.77 6.18
N VAL A 83 49.41 41.69 6.48
CA VAL A 83 50.00 42.21 7.71
C VAL A 83 50.27 43.71 7.56
N THR A 84 49.39 44.55 8.12
CA THR A 84 49.49 46.02 8.03
C THR A 84 50.73 46.65 8.70
N GLN A 85 51.47 45.90 9.52
CA GLN A 85 52.77 46.32 10.08
C GLN A 85 53.81 45.23 9.81
N PRO A 86 54.23 45.06 8.55
CA PRO A 86 55.16 44.00 8.21
C PRO A 86 56.53 44.29 8.85
N VAL A 87 57.18 43.27 9.41
CA VAL A 87 58.58 43.39 9.81
C VAL A 87 59.43 43.46 8.54
N ILE A 88 60.29 44.48 8.43
CA ILE A 88 61.22 44.63 7.32
C ILE A 88 62.62 44.28 7.80
N ASP A 89 63.25 43.36 7.09
CA ASP A 89 64.60 42.90 7.33
C ASP A 89 65.58 43.57 6.38
N GLY A 90 66.85 43.63 6.78
CA GLY A 90 67.93 44.00 5.87
C GLY A 90 69.30 43.92 6.52
N THR A 91 70.28 44.47 5.81
CA THR A 91 71.66 44.60 6.30
C THR A 91 72.16 46.04 6.19
N ALA A 92 73.04 46.44 7.10
CA ALA A 92 73.71 47.74 7.12
C ALA A 92 75.10 47.58 7.78
N GLU A 93 75.86 48.67 7.88
CA GLU A 93 77.12 48.64 8.64
C GLU A 93 76.88 48.20 10.10
N PRO A 94 77.65 47.23 10.63
CA PRO A 94 77.44 46.73 11.99
C PRO A 94 77.49 47.83 13.05
N GLY A 95 76.45 47.89 13.90
CA GLY A 95 76.33 48.91 14.95
C GLY A 95 75.83 50.28 14.48
N SER A 96 75.59 50.48 13.18
CA SER A 96 74.96 51.70 12.67
C SER A 96 73.49 51.79 13.06
N THR A 97 72.95 53.01 13.12
CA THR A 97 71.50 53.23 13.31
C THR A 97 70.81 53.28 11.95
N VAL A 98 69.89 52.36 11.71
CA VAL A 98 69.09 52.27 10.49
C VAL A 98 67.76 53.00 10.67
N VAL A 99 67.36 53.77 9.68
CA VAL A 99 66.08 54.47 9.63
C VAL A 99 65.29 53.97 8.42
N LEU A 100 64.11 53.41 8.64
CA LEU A 100 63.18 52.99 7.59
C LEU A 100 62.20 54.14 7.30
N SER A 101 62.02 54.46 6.02
CA SER A 101 61.21 55.58 5.56
C SER A 101 60.30 55.19 4.39
N GLU A 102 59.14 55.84 4.34
CA GLU A 102 58.28 55.91 3.15
C GLU A 102 58.37 57.33 2.57
N GLY A 103 59.00 57.46 1.41
CA GLY A 103 59.44 58.76 0.92
C GLY A 103 60.35 59.46 1.93
N GLU A 104 60.01 60.69 2.31
CA GLU A 104 60.75 61.47 3.33
C GLU A 104 60.26 61.21 4.77
N SER A 105 59.19 60.43 4.95
CA SER A 105 58.60 60.18 6.26
C SER A 105 59.26 58.97 6.92
N GLN A 106 59.91 59.19 8.05
CA GLN A 106 60.41 58.10 8.89
C GLN A 106 59.24 57.29 9.47
N ILE A 107 59.26 55.98 9.25
CA ILE A 107 58.25 55.03 9.76
C ILE A 107 58.83 54.06 10.80
N GLY A 108 60.15 53.96 10.94
CA GLY A 108 60.78 53.14 11.97
C GLY A 108 62.29 53.37 12.06
N SER A 109 62.92 52.81 13.10
CA SER A 109 64.38 52.79 13.25
C SER A 109 64.82 51.66 14.17
N ALA A 110 66.00 51.10 13.90
CA ALA A 110 66.66 50.11 14.74
C ALA A 110 68.18 50.26 14.62
N THR A 111 68.92 49.67 15.55
CA THR A 111 70.38 49.54 15.44
C THR A 111 70.71 48.22 14.75
N ALA A 112 71.58 48.26 13.75
CA ALA A 112 72.09 47.06 13.09
C ALA A 112 72.95 46.23 14.06
N ASP A 113 72.82 44.90 13.98
CA ASP A 113 73.55 43.98 14.84
C ASP A 113 75.07 44.25 14.74
N PRO A 114 75.78 44.42 15.87
CA PRO A 114 77.20 44.82 15.87
C PRO A 114 78.18 43.84 15.23
N ASN A 115 77.77 42.60 14.96
CA ASN A 115 78.65 41.58 14.38
C ASN A 115 78.27 41.21 12.95
N THR A 116 76.97 41.19 12.66
CA THR A 116 76.42 40.70 11.40
C THR A 116 75.89 41.81 10.50
N GLY A 117 75.59 42.99 11.05
CA GLY A 117 74.96 44.09 10.32
C GLY A 117 73.48 43.86 10.00
N ALA A 118 72.89 42.74 10.44
CA ALA A 118 71.48 42.45 10.25
C ALA A 118 70.62 43.39 11.10
N TRP A 119 69.47 43.80 10.57
CA TRP A 119 68.49 44.61 11.28
C TRP A 119 67.08 44.18 10.92
N GLN A 120 66.14 44.43 11.84
CA GLN A 120 64.71 44.26 11.63
C GLN A 120 64.00 45.51 12.12
N ILE A 121 63.06 46.05 11.34
CA ILE A 121 62.25 47.22 11.70
C ILE A 121 60.77 46.92 11.42
N THR A 122 59.92 47.05 12.45
CA THR A 122 58.47 47.12 12.28
C THR A 122 58.05 48.59 12.16
N PRO A 123 57.25 48.98 11.15
CA PRO A 123 56.66 50.31 11.07
C PRO A 123 55.91 50.67 12.36
N GLY A 124 56.12 51.89 12.88
CA GLY A 124 55.51 52.35 14.13
C GLY A 124 54.00 52.59 14.03
N ALA A 125 53.47 52.70 12.81
CA ALA A 125 52.05 52.78 12.50
C ALA A 125 51.69 51.77 11.42
N ALA A 126 50.42 51.36 11.37
CA ALA A 126 49.92 50.49 10.30
C ALA A 126 50.02 51.21 8.96
N LEU A 127 50.62 50.53 7.98
CA LEU A 127 50.56 50.89 6.58
C LEU A 127 49.12 50.71 6.08
N SER A 128 48.68 51.61 5.19
CA SER A 128 47.33 51.59 4.64
C SER A 128 47.17 50.50 3.57
N GLU A 129 45.94 50.18 3.20
CA GLU A 129 45.68 49.34 2.02
C GLU A 129 46.35 49.93 0.76
N GLY A 130 46.97 49.07 -0.05
CA GLY A 130 47.55 49.39 -1.34
C GLY A 130 49.09 49.35 -1.38
N PRO A 131 49.70 49.88 -2.46
CA PRO A 131 51.13 49.81 -2.67
C PRO A 131 51.91 50.86 -1.86
N HIS A 132 53.04 50.43 -1.31
CA HIS A 132 54.00 51.18 -0.52
C HIS A 132 55.41 51.02 -1.11
N GLN A 133 56.22 52.07 -1.01
CA GLN A 133 57.62 52.05 -1.45
C GLN A 133 58.52 52.46 -0.29
N LEU A 134 59.20 51.48 0.30
CA LEU A 134 60.01 51.65 1.50
C LEU A 134 61.49 51.76 1.13
N SER A 135 62.24 52.55 1.89
CA SER A 135 63.71 52.65 1.77
C SER A 135 64.35 52.83 3.13
N ALA A 136 65.63 52.51 3.24
CA ALA A 136 66.38 52.67 4.48
C ALA A 136 67.68 53.46 4.29
N THR A 137 68.08 54.20 5.32
CA THR A 137 69.41 54.83 5.46
C THR A 137 70.09 54.35 6.73
N ALA A 138 71.42 54.40 6.78
CA ALA A 138 72.21 54.06 7.95
C ALA A 138 73.03 55.28 8.40
N THR A 139 73.15 55.46 9.72
CA THR A 139 74.02 56.46 10.34
C THR A 139 75.08 55.74 11.17
N ASP A 140 76.35 55.96 10.87
CA ASP A 140 77.47 55.35 11.60
C ASP A 140 77.66 55.96 12.99
N ALA A 141 78.68 55.51 13.73
CA ALA A 141 78.99 56.02 15.07
C ALA A 141 79.55 57.46 15.08
N ALA A 142 80.09 57.93 13.96
CA ALA A 142 80.61 59.29 13.79
C ALA A 142 79.53 60.30 13.36
N GLY A 143 78.36 59.79 12.96
CA GLY A 143 77.21 60.58 12.52
C GLY A 143 77.15 60.78 11.00
N ASN A 144 77.97 60.09 10.20
CA ASN A 144 77.85 60.14 8.74
C ASN A 144 76.64 59.29 8.30
N VAL A 145 75.88 59.80 7.33
CA VAL A 145 74.64 59.18 6.85
C VAL A 145 74.84 58.63 5.45
N SER A 146 74.46 57.37 5.23
CA SER A 146 74.52 56.71 3.93
C SER A 146 73.56 57.34 2.91
N GLY A 147 73.69 56.93 1.64
CA GLY A 147 72.59 57.03 0.69
C GLY A 147 71.40 56.14 1.08
N ALA A 148 70.25 56.35 0.45
CA ALA A 148 69.10 55.45 0.58
C ALA A 148 69.38 54.10 -0.09
N SER A 149 68.82 53.03 0.46
CA SER A 149 68.79 51.71 -0.15
C SER A 149 68.05 51.72 -1.50
N ASP A 150 68.17 50.64 -2.25
CA ASP A 150 67.19 50.34 -3.30
C ASP A 150 65.78 50.24 -2.67
N PRO A 151 64.73 50.70 -3.37
CA PRO A 151 63.37 50.68 -2.84
C PRO A 151 62.83 49.26 -2.71
N LEU A 152 62.19 48.96 -1.59
CA LEU A 152 61.39 47.75 -1.38
C LEU A 152 59.92 48.07 -1.67
N SER A 153 59.35 47.40 -2.67
CA SER A 153 57.90 47.44 -2.92
C SER A 153 57.19 46.52 -1.95
N VAL A 154 56.16 47.05 -1.27
CA VAL A 154 55.28 46.28 -0.37
C VAL A 154 53.85 46.63 -0.74
N THR A 155 52.98 45.65 -0.93
CA THR A 155 51.55 45.87 -1.10
C THR A 155 50.82 45.34 0.11
N ILE A 156 50.09 46.22 0.80
CA ILE A 156 49.19 45.80 1.87
C ILE A 156 47.83 45.51 1.26
N ASP A 157 47.38 44.27 1.40
CA ASP A 157 46.07 43.84 0.94
C ASP A 157 45.37 43.09 2.07
N THR A 158 44.37 43.74 2.65
CA THR A 158 43.57 43.21 3.77
C THR A 158 42.17 42.80 3.33
N THR A 159 41.89 42.83 2.02
CA THR A 159 40.56 42.66 1.47
C THR A 159 40.35 41.22 1.05
N PRO A 160 39.45 40.45 1.70
CA PRO A 160 39.17 39.10 1.26
C PRO A 160 38.51 39.07 -0.13
N PRO A 161 38.76 38.00 -0.90
CA PRO A 161 38.07 37.72 -2.16
C PRO A 161 36.56 37.60 -1.96
N SER A 162 35.78 37.89 -3.00
CA SER A 162 34.31 37.96 -2.94
C SER A 162 33.62 36.75 -3.60
N VAL A 163 34.19 35.56 -3.36
CA VAL A 163 33.74 34.30 -3.96
C VAL A 163 32.27 33.97 -3.66
N ALA A 164 31.52 33.58 -4.70
CA ALA A 164 30.11 33.21 -4.62
C ALA A 164 29.79 32.01 -5.51
N ILE A 165 28.93 31.11 -5.04
CA ILE A 165 28.31 30.08 -5.89
C ILE A 165 27.07 30.67 -6.56
N THR A 166 26.97 30.55 -7.89
CA THR A 166 25.84 31.05 -8.68
C THR A 166 24.99 29.93 -9.31
N SER A 167 25.53 28.72 -9.45
CA SER A 167 24.74 27.55 -9.86
C SER A 167 23.70 27.21 -8.78
N PRO A 168 22.44 26.94 -9.16
CA PRO A 168 21.40 26.64 -8.19
C PRO A 168 21.57 25.26 -7.57
N GLY A 169 21.22 25.17 -6.29
CA GLY A 169 21.04 23.93 -5.54
C GLY A 169 19.72 23.22 -5.85
N GLY A 170 19.39 22.23 -5.03
CA GLY A 170 18.09 21.56 -5.04
C GLY A 170 18.14 20.03 -4.97
N LEU A 171 16.97 19.42 -5.12
CA LEU A 171 16.82 17.97 -5.22
C LEU A 171 17.35 17.47 -6.57
N THR A 172 18.14 16.41 -6.56
CA THR A 172 18.73 15.82 -7.76
C THR A 172 18.92 14.31 -7.58
N ASN A 173 18.89 13.57 -8.69
CA ASN A 173 19.32 12.17 -8.73
C ASN A 173 20.70 11.97 -9.37
N ARG A 174 21.44 13.06 -9.57
CA ARG A 174 22.78 13.05 -10.14
C ARG A 174 23.79 13.21 -9.02
N GLY A 175 24.56 12.15 -8.76
CA GLY A 175 25.62 12.17 -7.72
C GLY A 175 26.81 13.07 -8.05
N THR A 176 26.85 13.67 -9.24
CA THR A 176 27.93 14.54 -9.68
C THR A 176 27.37 15.78 -10.34
N GLN A 177 27.82 16.94 -9.86
CA GLN A 177 27.36 18.25 -10.27
C GLN A 177 28.49 19.06 -10.92
N THR A 178 28.09 20.00 -11.76
CA THR A 178 28.95 21.12 -12.15
C THR A 178 28.52 22.32 -11.32
N VAL A 179 29.43 22.82 -10.50
CA VAL A 179 29.20 23.98 -9.64
C VAL A 179 29.90 25.18 -10.27
N SER A 180 29.16 26.27 -10.48
CA SER A 180 29.70 27.49 -11.06
C SER A 180 29.48 28.66 -10.12
N GLY A 181 30.33 29.67 -10.27
CA GLY A 181 30.29 30.84 -9.43
C GLY A 181 31.02 32.03 -10.02
N THR A 182 31.18 33.04 -9.19
CA THR A 182 31.93 34.26 -9.49
C THR A 182 32.90 34.58 -8.36
N ASP A 183 33.91 35.35 -8.67
CA ASP A 183 34.84 36.02 -7.76
C ASP A 183 35.21 37.40 -8.33
N ASP A 184 36.09 38.14 -7.66
CA ASP A 184 36.66 39.37 -8.21
C ASP A 184 37.54 39.05 -9.43
N PRO A 185 37.40 39.75 -10.58
CA PRO A 185 38.32 39.64 -11.70
C PRO A 185 39.80 39.88 -11.35
N SER A 186 40.13 40.58 -10.24
CA SER A 186 41.51 40.69 -9.75
C SER A 186 42.12 39.33 -9.41
N GLU A 187 41.31 38.36 -9.01
CA GLU A 187 41.74 37.02 -8.61
C GLU A 187 41.93 36.07 -9.79
N THR A 188 42.08 36.60 -11.00
CA THR A 188 42.31 35.79 -12.21
C THR A 188 43.48 34.82 -12.01
N GLY A 189 43.23 33.54 -12.26
CA GLY A 189 44.22 32.48 -12.10
C GLY A 189 44.29 31.87 -10.70
N GLN A 190 43.60 32.47 -9.71
CA GLN A 190 43.51 31.92 -8.36
C GLN A 190 42.62 30.68 -8.30
N THR A 191 42.82 29.87 -7.26
CA THR A 191 42.14 28.58 -7.09
C THR A 191 40.97 28.70 -6.12
N VAL A 192 39.77 28.39 -6.61
CA VAL A 192 38.57 28.22 -5.79
C VAL A 192 38.44 26.77 -5.39
N THR A 193 38.29 26.51 -4.09
CA THR A 193 37.97 25.18 -3.55
C THR A 193 36.51 25.11 -3.15
N VAL A 194 35.79 24.11 -3.65
CA VAL A 194 34.40 23.82 -3.28
C VAL A 194 34.41 22.75 -2.20
N PHE A 195 33.68 23.00 -1.11
CA PHE A 195 33.50 22.13 0.03
C PHE A 195 32.06 21.66 0.13
N ASP A 196 31.83 20.41 0.50
CA ASP A 196 30.55 19.88 0.97
C ASP A 196 30.66 19.59 2.45
N ASN A 197 29.84 20.24 3.28
CA ASN A 197 29.85 20.05 4.73
C ASN A 197 31.26 20.16 5.37
N GLY A 198 32.10 21.04 4.81
CA GLY A 198 33.49 21.28 5.26
C GLY A 198 34.54 20.33 4.67
N THR A 199 34.17 19.38 3.81
CA THR A 199 35.11 18.50 3.10
C THR A 199 35.32 19.01 1.67
N ALA A 200 36.57 19.15 1.22
CA ALA A 200 36.85 19.58 -0.15
C ALA A 200 36.38 18.53 -1.17
N VAL A 201 35.55 18.96 -2.13
CA VAL A 201 34.90 18.09 -3.14
C VAL A 201 35.10 18.59 -4.58
N GLY A 202 35.67 19.79 -4.77
CA GLY A 202 35.93 20.34 -6.09
C GLY A 202 36.98 21.44 -6.09
N LEU A 203 37.59 21.64 -7.24
CA LEU A 203 38.53 22.73 -7.51
C LEU A 203 38.15 23.42 -8.82
N ALA A 204 38.37 24.72 -8.87
CA ALA A 204 38.23 25.54 -10.06
C ALA A 204 39.28 26.65 -10.06
N THR A 205 39.45 27.29 -11.21
CA THR A 205 40.28 28.48 -11.36
C THR A 205 39.39 29.65 -11.74
N VAL A 206 39.66 30.83 -11.19
CA VAL A 206 39.00 32.08 -11.57
C VAL A 206 39.50 32.51 -12.96
N GLY A 207 38.58 32.73 -13.89
CA GLY A 207 38.88 33.24 -15.23
C GLY A 207 39.02 34.76 -15.26
N ASP A 208 39.49 35.29 -16.39
CA ASP A 208 39.73 36.74 -16.62
C ASP A 208 38.50 37.64 -16.36
N ASP A 209 37.28 37.06 -16.40
CA ASP A 209 36.02 37.76 -16.15
C ASP A 209 35.47 37.55 -14.73
N GLY A 210 36.26 36.93 -13.84
CA GLY A 210 35.85 36.57 -12.48
C GLY A 210 34.97 35.32 -12.41
N SER A 211 34.65 34.66 -13.52
CA SER A 211 33.86 33.42 -13.49
C SER A 211 34.72 32.21 -13.13
N TRP A 212 34.13 31.23 -12.43
CA TRP A 212 34.78 29.96 -12.16
C TRP A 212 33.79 28.80 -12.28
N GLN A 213 34.31 27.61 -12.58
CA GLN A 213 33.50 26.39 -12.69
C GLN A 213 34.27 25.16 -12.21
N ALA A 214 33.75 24.51 -11.17
CA ALA A 214 34.20 23.22 -10.68
C ALA A 214 33.37 22.11 -11.32
N ALA A 215 34.00 21.29 -12.15
CA ALA A 215 33.39 20.09 -12.70
C ALA A 215 33.56 18.91 -11.73
N ASN A 216 32.68 17.91 -11.87
CA ASN A 216 32.75 16.66 -11.15
C ASN A 216 32.65 16.76 -9.61
N VAL A 217 31.94 17.77 -9.10
CA VAL A 217 31.67 17.89 -7.66
C VAL A 217 30.75 16.74 -7.25
N THR A 218 31.28 15.82 -6.43
CA THR A 218 30.55 14.62 -6.02
C THR A 218 29.77 14.90 -4.74
N LEU A 219 28.48 14.55 -4.76
CA LEU A 219 27.59 14.69 -3.61
C LEU A 219 27.49 13.36 -2.86
N SER A 220 27.26 13.44 -1.55
CA SER A 220 26.86 12.29 -0.72
C SER A 220 25.34 12.09 -0.79
N GLU A 221 24.85 10.88 -0.59
CA GLU A 221 23.40 10.63 -0.53
C GLU A 221 22.77 11.43 0.63
N GLY A 222 21.61 12.05 0.39
CA GLY A 222 20.92 12.92 1.33
C GLY A 222 21.32 14.40 1.20
N ASP A 223 21.30 15.13 2.31
CA ASP A 223 21.53 16.57 2.33
C ASP A 223 23.03 16.93 2.21
N ASN A 224 23.33 17.87 1.32
CA ASN A 224 24.65 18.40 1.02
C ASN A 224 24.62 19.93 1.14
N SER A 225 25.67 20.52 1.69
CA SER A 225 25.78 21.96 1.90
C SER A 225 27.08 22.45 1.28
N LEU A 226 26.99 22.96 0.04
CA LEU A 226 28.15 23.38 -0.72
C LEU A 226 28.56 24.82 -0.39
N THR A 227 29.85 25.04 -0.13
CA THR A 227 30.47 26.37 0.00
C THR A 227 31.72 26.44 -0.85
N ALA A 228 31.97 27.57 -1.50
CA ALA A 228 33.22 27.86 -2.18
C ALA A 228 34.10 28.76 -1.31
N GLN A 229 35.41 28.54 -1.36
CA GLN A 229 36.41 29.34 -0.66
C GLN A 229 37.61 29.58 -1.58
N GLU A 230 38.16 30.78 -1.51
CA GLU A 230 39.35 31.23 -2.24
C GLU A 230 40.29 31.89 -1.24
N THR A 231 41.61 31.87 -1.51
CA THR A 231 42.59 32.59 -0.72
C THR A 231 43.54 33.33 -1.66
N ASP A 232 43.52 34.66 -1.57
CA ASP A 232 44.25 35.56 -2.45
C ASP A 232 45.78 35.48 -2.25
N ALA A 233 46.53 36.27 -3.03
CA ALA A 233 47.99 36.31 -2.94
C ALA A 233 48.52 36.81 -1.59
N ALA A 234 47.77 37.71 -0.93
CA ALA A 234 48.07 38.26 0.38
C ALA A 234 47.70 37.31 1.53
N GLY A 235 47.00 36.21 1.25
CA GLY A 235 46.54 35.23 2.23
C GLY A 235 45.22 35.59 2.92
N ASN A 236 44.41 36.51 2.38
CA ASN A 236 43.04 36.69 2.86
C ASN A 236 42.14 35.60 2.28
N THR A 237 41.21 35.10 3.09
CA THR A 237 40.30 34.02 2.68
C THR A 237 38.87 34.52 2.63
N GLY A 238 38.21 34.37 1.48
CA GLY A 238 36.77 34.61 1.31
C GLY A 238 36.00 33.30 1.25
N THR A 239 34.73 33.32 1.63
CA THR A 239 33.88 32.13 1.61
C THR A 239 32.46 32.51 1.21
N SER A 240 31.90 31.78 0.25
CA SER A 240 30.56 32.01 -0.25
C SER A 240 29.48 31.60 0.76
N ALA A 241 28.27 32.12 0.59
CA ALA A 241 27.08 31.53 1.21
C ALA A 241 26.87 30.07 0.75
N ALA A 242 26.26 29.25 1.61
CA ALA A 242 25.99 27.86 1.32
C ALA A 242 24.88 27.69 0.26
N VAL A 243 25.09 26.76 -0.68
CA VAL A 243 24.08 26.28 -1.63
C VAL A 243 23.73 24.83 -1.29
N LEU A 244 22.45 24.59 -1.03
CA LEU A 244 21.96 23.30 -0.55
C LEU A 244 21.56 22.37 -1.71
N TYR A 245 22.02 21.13 -1.64
CA TYR A 245 21.54 20.04 -2.49
C TYR A 245 20.95 18.93 -1.63
N THR A 246 20.00 18.20 -2.18
CA THR A 246 19.61 16.89 -1.64
C THR A 246 19.80 15.88 -2.76
N LEU A 247 20.72 14.94 -2.58
CA LEU A 247 20.92 13.83 -3.50
C LEU A 247 20.00 12.69 -3.10
N ASP A 248 19.19 12.25 -4.05
CA ASP A 248 18.38 11.04 -3.93
C ASP A 248 18.57 10.20 -5.18
N THR A 249 19.31 9.09 -5.06
CA THR A 249 19.59 8.16 -6.15
C THR A 249 18.75 6.89 -6.10
N VAL A 250 17.80 6.81 -5.15
CA VAL A 250 17.02 5.60 -4.89
C VAL A 250 15.74 5.60 -5.70
N PRO A 251 15.54 4.67 -6.65
CA PRO A 251 14.28 4.57 -7.37
C PRO A 251 13.12 4.16 -6.45
N PRO A 252 11.90 4.67 -6.71
CA PRO A 252 10.71 4.24 -5.98
C PRO A 252 10.42 2.76 -6.21
N THR A 253 9.75 2.11 -5.25
CA THR A 253 9.28 0.72 -5.42
C THR A 253 7.81 0.71 -5.82
N VAL A 254 7.49 -0.03 -6.89
CA VAL A 254 6.12 -0.26 -7.37
C VAL A 254 5.77 -1.75 -7.32
N THR A 255 4.53 -2.08 -6.93
CA THR A 255 4.08 -3.48 -6.75
C THR A 255 2.77 -3.78 -7.50
N PRO A 256 2.80 -3.97 -8.82
CA PRO A 256 1.60 -4.29 -9.58
C PRO A 256 1.13 -5.72 -9.36
N ALA A 257 -0.19 -5.91 -9.31
CA ALA A 257 -0.88 -7.19 -9.26
C ALA A 257 -2.23 -7.10 -9.99
N LEU A 258 -2.81 -8.24 -10.35
CA LEU A 258 -4.23 -8.30 -10.70
C LEU A 258 -5.07 -7.88 -9.47
N ALA A 259 -6.13 -7.10 -9.70
CA ALA A 259 -7.07 -6.74 -8.66
C ALA A 259 -7.88 -7.96 -8.20
N ASP A 260 -8.23 -8.82 -9.15
CA ASP A 260 -8.82 -10.14 -8.92
C ASP A 260 -8.31 -11.11 -10.00
N ASP A 261 -8.07 -12.36 -9.62
CA ASP A 261 -7.77 -13.45 -10.56
C ASP A 261 -9.04 -14.30 -10.66
N THR A 262 -9.94 -13.85 -11.52
CA THR A 262 -11.37 -14.24 -11.59
C THR A 262 -11.63 -15.69 -11.98
N GLY A 263 -10.60 -16.40 -12.44
CA GLY A 263 -10.67 -17.75 -12.96
C GLY A 263 -10.99 -18.82 -11.92
N LEU A 264 -10.98 -20.08 -12.38
CA LEU A 264 -11.18 -21.25 -11.51
C LEU A 264 -10.04 -21.40 -10.48
N SER A 265 -8.88 -20.79 -10.73
CA SER A 265 -7.75 -20.68 -9.82
C SER A 265 -7.43 -19.22 -9.57
N GLY A 266 -7.52 -18.75 -8.32
CA GLY A 266 -7.16 -17.38 -7.96
C GLY A 266 -5.65 -17.09 -7.90
N SER A 267 -4.84 -17.78 -8.71
CA SER A 267 -3.38 -17.62 -8.74
C SER A 267 -2.69 -18.10 -10.02
N ASP A 268 -3.44 -18.50 -11.05
CA ASP A 268 -2.82 -18.95 -12.31
C ASP A 268 -2.63 -17.81 -13.31
N GLY A 269 -3.18 -16.62 -13.01
CA GLY A 269 -3.07 -15.43 -13.82
C GLY A 269 -3.90 -15.51 -15.10
N ILE A 270 -4.97 -16.31 -15.12
CA ILE A 270 -5.94 -16.38 -16.22
C ILE A 270 -7.24 -15.74 -15.74
N THR A 271 -7.57 -14.58 -16.29
CA THR A 271 -8.66 -13.75 -15.81
C THR A 271 -9.50 -13.17 -16.93
N ASN A 272 -10.76 -12.85 -16.64
CA ASN A 272 -11.63 -12.05 -17.48
C ASN A 272 -11.72 -10.57 -17.07
N ASP A 273 -10.99 -10.16 -16.03
CA ASP A 273 -10.90 -8.77 -15.57
C ASP A 273 -9.45 -8.28 -15.66
N PRO A 274 -9.13 -7.33 -16.55
CA PRO A 274 -7.77 -6.80 -16.66
C PRO A 274 -7.41 -5.80 -15.55
N ALA A 275 -8.30 -5.54 -14.57
CA ALA A 275 -8.06 -4.58 -13.51
C ALA A 275 -6.77 -4.88 -12.74
N LEU A 276 -5.93 -3.85 -12.59
CA LEU A 276 -4.69 -3.90 -11.85
C LEU A 276 -4.79 -3.06 -10.57
N THR A 277 -4.10 -3.53 -9.54
CA THR A 277 -3.88 -2.82 -8.28
C THR A 277 -2.40 -2.85 -7.91
N GLY A 278 -2.00 -2.01 -6.97
CA GLY A 278 -0.66 -2.10 -6.40
C GLY A 278 -0.33 -0.98 -5.44
N THR A 279 0.93 -0.96 -5.02
CA THR A 279 1.50 0.17 -4.28
C THR A 279 2.54 0.91 -5.09
N ALA A 280 2.71 2.19 -4.78
CA ALA A 280 3.75 3.09 -5.28
C ALA A 280 3.99 4.18 -4.23
N GLU A 281 4.90 5.13 -4.46
CA GLU A 281 5.00 6.29 -3.57
C GLU A 281 3.68 7.09 -3.52
N PRO A 282 3.28 7.60 -2.33
CA PRO A 282 2.04 8.35 -2.19
C PRO A 282 1.93 9.62 -3.05
N ASN A 283 0.73 9.88 -3.58
CA ASN A 283 0.39 11.06 -4.39
C ASN A 283 1.26 11.26 -5.63
N ARG A 284 1.76 10.16 -6.21
CA ARG A 284 2.60 10.16 -7.40
C ARG A 284 1.92 9.42 -8.54
N THR A 285 2.24 9.82 -9.75
CA THR A 285 1.71 9.19 -10.95
C THR A 285 2.42 7.87 -11.24
N VAL A 286 1.61 6.84 -11.47
CA VAL A 286 1.98 5.50 -11.90
C VAL A 286 1.64 5.38 -13.39
N THR A 287 2.58 4.87 -14.18
CA THR A 287 2.44 4.66 -15.62
C THR A 287 2.38 3.16 -15.91
N ILE A 288 1.41 2.75 -16.73
CA ILE A 288 1.23 1.36 -17.16
C ILE A 288 1.51 1.29 -18.66
N SER A 289 2.43 0.41 -19.08
CA SER A 289 2.82 0.25 -20.48
C SER A 289 2.85 -1.22 -20.93
N ASN A 290 2.60 -1.43 -22.21
CA ASN A 290 2.84 -2.69 -22.91
C ASN A 290 4.00 -2.50 -23.89
N GLY A 291 5.17 -3.01 -23.55
CA GLY A 291 6.42 -2.64 -24.22
C GLY A 291 6.65 -1.13 -24.16
N SER A 292 6.84 -0.48 -25.32
CA SER A 292 7.01 0.97 -25.42
C SER A 292 5.69 1.76 -25.50
N THR A 293 4.54 1.09 -25.53
CA THR A 293 3.23 1.74 -25.64
C THR A 293 2.67 2.02 -24.25
N VAL A 294 2.47 3.29 -23.90
CA VAL A 294 1.77 3.68 -22.67
C VAL A 294 0.28 3.39 -22.84
N LEU A 295 -0.29 2.57 -21.97
CA LEU A 295 -1.71 2.24 -21.94
C LEU A 295 -2.50 3.29 -21.15
N GLY A 296 -1.87 3.87 -20.14
CA GLY A 296 -2.43 4.98 -19.36
C GLY A 296 -1.61 5.26 -18.11
N THR A 297 -2.14 6.18 -17.32
CA THR A 297 -1.57 6.59 -16.03
C THR A 297 -2.66 6.67 -14.98
N THR A 298 -2.30 6.47 -13.72
CA THR A 298 -3.16 6.67 -12.55
C THR A 298 -2.33 7.29 -11.43
N ASP A 299 -2.95 7.96 -10.46
CA ASP A 299 -2.23 8.49 -9.31
C ASP A 299 -2.39 7.55 -8.12
N ALA A 300 -1.29 7.28 -7.42
CA ALA A 300 -1.33 6.61 -6.14
C ALA A 300 -1.93 7.55 -5.07
N ASP A 301 -2.76 7.02 -4.19
CA ASP A 301 -3.40 7.77 -3.13
C ASP A 301 -2.40 8.21 -2.04
N GLY A 302 -2.88 8.85 -0.98
CA GLY A 302 -2.05 9.31 0.14
C GLY A 302 -1.36 8.19 0.93
N ASN A 303 -1.77 6.93 0.73
CA ASN A 303 -1.14 5.74 1.32
C ASN A 303 -0.30 4.96 0.29
N GLY A 304 -0.23 5.43 -0.96
CA GLY A 304 0.50 4.77 -2.03
C GLY A 304 -0.28 3.71 -2.79
N ALA A 305 -1.56 3.48 -2.49
CA ALA A 305 -2.38 2.52 -3.23
C ALA A 305 -2.85 3.11 -4.57
N TRP A 306 -2.84 2.30 -5.62
CA TRP A 306 -3.33 2.70 -6.94
C TRP A 306 -4.13 1.58 -7.58
N SER A 307 -5.03 1.96 -8.50
CA SER A 307 -5.78 1.04 -9.35
C SER A 307 -5.86 1.54 -10.78
N PHE A 308 -5.83 0.62 -11.75
CA PHE A 308 -5.94 0.94 -13.16
C PHE A 308 -6.53 -0.24 -13.95
N THR A 309 -7.54 0.00 -14.78
CA THR A 309 -8.13 -1.02 -15.66
C THR A 309 -7.77 -0.73 -17.12
N PRO A 310 -6.76 -1.39 -17.70
CA PRO A 310 -6.40 -1.20 -19.10
C PRO A 310 -7.50 -1.75 -20.01
N GLN A 311 -7.64 -1.14 -21.19
CA GLN A 311 -8.51 -1.67 -22.24
C GLN A 311 -7.65 -2.54 -23.17
N LEU A 312 -7.87 -3.85 -23.12
CA LEU A 312 -7.07 -4.87 -23.82
C LEU A 312 -8.01 -5.83 -24.57
N ALA A 313 -7.51 -6.40 -25.66
CA ALA A 313 -8.15 -7.57 -26.28
C ALA A 313 -7.68 -8.86 -25.58
N ASP A 314 -8.39 -9.96 -25.78
CA ASP A 314 -7.98 -11.26 -25.23
C ASP A 314 -6.56 -11.64 -25.69
N GLY A 315 -5.81 -12.25 -24.78
CA GLY A 315 -4.43 -12.67 -25.00
C GLY A 315 -3.54 -12.56 -23.76
N THR A 316 -2.29 -13.00 -23.90
CA THR A 316 -1.30 -12.96 -22.82
C THR A 316 -0.51 -11.66 -22.84
N TYR A 317 -0.38 -11.02 -21.68
CA TYR A 317 0.30 -9.75 -21.48
C TYR A 317 1.41 -9.87 -20.44
N THR A 318 2.46 -9.08 -20.62
CA THR A 318 3.42 -8.72 -19.57
C THR A 318 3.55 -7.21 -19.58
N LEU A 319 2.78 -6.56 -18.72
CA LEU A 319 2.74 -5.11 -18.63
C LEU A 319 3.83 -4.62 -17.69
N THR A 320 4.41 -3.48 -18.00
CA THR A 320 5.36 -2.79 -17.12
C THR A 320 4.62 -1.68 -16.41
N VAL A 321 4.72 -1.66 -15.08
CA VAL A 321 4.25 -0.55 -14.26
C VAL A 321 5.46 0.20 -13.75
N SER A 322 5.46 1.52 -13.88
CA SER A 322 6.56 2.38 -13.44
C SER A 322 6.09 3.64 -12.75
N GLN A 323 6.98 4.22 -11.97
CA GLN A 323 6.80 5.50 -11.29
C GLN A 323 8.12 6.25 -11.29
N THR A 324 8.05 7.57 -11.41
CA THR A 324 9.19 8.48 -11.23
C THR A 324 8.96 9.33 -9.98
N ASP A 325 9.96 9.37 -9.09
CA ASP A 325 9.92 10.19 -7.87
C ASP A 325 10.19 11.69 -8.15
N ALA A 326 10.31 12.52 -7.11
CA ALA A 326 10.62 13.94 -7.27
C ALA A 326 12.07 14.23 -7.68
N ALA A 327 13.02 13.34 -7.38
CA ALA A 327 14.41 13.49 -7.77
C ALA A 327 14.65 13.07 -9.23
N GLY A 328 13.68 12.37 -9.83
CA GLY A 328 13.71 11.86 -11.19
C GLY A 328 14.14 10.41 -11.30
N ASN A 329 14.26 9.66 -10.20
CA ASN A 329 14.55 8.22 -10.26
C ASN A 329 13.30 7.47 -10.71
N THR A 330 13.46 6.45 -11.54
CA THR A 330 12.34 5.65 -12.06
C THR A 330 12.44 4.21 -11.61
N GLY A 331 11.43 3.77 -10.85
CA GLY A 331 11.23 2.38 -10.48
C GLY A 331 10.25 1.70 -11.42
N SER A 332 10.40 0.39 -11.64
CA SER A 332 9.45 -0.38 -12.44
C SER A 332 9.36 -1.84 -12.01
N ALA A 333 8.20 -2.44 -12.21
CA ALA A 333 7.94 -3.86 -11.99
C ALA A 333 6.96 -4.41 -13.04
N PRO A 334 7.10 -5.68 -13.46
CA PRO A 334 6.18 -6.30 -14.39
C PRO A 334 4.96 -6.91 -13.70
N VAL A 335 3.85 -7.03 -14.45
CA VAL A 335 2.71 -7.91 -14.13
C VAL A 335 2.35 -8.73 -15.36
N THR A 336 2.19 -10.04 -15.18
CA THR A 336 1.92 -11.00 -16.26
C THR A 336 0.59 -11.70 -16.00
N PHE A 337 -0.26 -11.75 -17.03
CA PHE A 337 -1.56 -12.43 -16.99
C PHE A 337 -2.02 -12.78 -18.41
N THR A 338 -3.00 -13.67 -18.53
CA THR A 338 -3.76 -13.93 -19.75
C THR A 338 -5.17 -13.39 -19.54
N LEU A 339 -5.58 -12.48 -20.42
CA LEU A 339 -6.95 -11.97 -20.47
C LEU A 339 -7.78 -12.83 -21.41
N ASP A 340 -8.90 -13.31 -20.91
CA ASP A 340 -9.94 -13.97 -21.71
C ASP A 340 -11.31 -13.52 -21.24
N THR A 341 -11.96 -12.69 -22.06
CA THR A 341 -13.31 -12.15 -21.81
C THR A 341 -14.40 -12.91 -22.57
N ALA A 342 -14.05 -13.97 -23.31
CA ALA A 342 -14.96 -14.67 -24.18
C ALA A 342 -15.70 -15.77 -23.41
N ALA A 343 -16.99 -15.54 -23.11
CA ALA A 343 -17.80 -16.59 -22.48
C ALA A 343 -17.95 -17.83 -23.39
N PRO A 344 -17.89 -19.04 -22.82
CA PRO A 344 -18.14 -20.27 -23.58
C PRO A 344 -19.62 -20.33 -24.02
N SER A 345 -19.93 -21.22 -24.96
CA SER A 345 -21.29 -21.45 -25.46
C SER A 345 -21.76 -22.85 -25.07
N ILE A 346 -22.87 -22.95 -24.37
CA ILE A 346 -23.43 -24.23 -23.92
C ILE A 346 -24.67 -24.64 -24.74
N SER A 347 -24.68 -25.88 -25.23
CA SER A 347 -25.83 -26.52 -25.86
C SER A 347 -26.16 -27.79 -25.07
N ALA A 348 -27.40 -27.93 -24.62
CA ALA A 348 -27.79 -29.01 -23.72
C ALA A 348 -29.19 -29.54 -24.05
N ASP A 349 -29.37 -30.84 -23.91
CA ASP A 349 -30.64 -31.52 -24.06
C ASP A 349 -30.83 -32.58 -22.95
N VAL A 350 -32.08 -32.75 -22.51
CA VAL A 350 -32.42 -33.70 -21.45
C VAL A 350 -32.82 -35.01 -22.11
N THR A 351 -32.10 -36.09 -21.79
CA THR A 351 -32.38 -37.42 -22.31
C THR A 351 -32.73 -38.37 -21.16
N GLY A 352 -33.78 -39.17 -21.35
CA GLY A 352 -34.33 -40.05 -20.31
C GLY A 352 -35.73 -40.54 -20.67
N SER A 353 -36.20 -41.62 -20.04
CA SER A 353 -37.56 -42.13 -20.24
C SER A 353 -38.51 -41.39 -19.30
N THR A 354 -39.68 -40.94 -19.77
CA THR A 354 -40.62 -40.04 -19.08
C THR A 354 -41.20 -40.58 -17.76
N ASN A 355 -40.84 -41.81 -17.38
CA ASN A 355 -41.41 -42.59 -16.28
C ASN A 355 -40.34 -43.02 -15.24
N VAL A 356 -39.13 -42.43 -15.26
CA VAL A 356 -38.02 -42.82 -14.38
C VAL A 356 -37.60 -41.65 -13.49
N VAL A 357 -37.28 -41.96 -12.23
CA VAL A 357 -36.80 -41.02 -11.22
C VAL A 357 -35.38 -40.51 -11.53
N ASP A 358 -34.63 -41.22 -12.38
CA ASP A 358 -33.27 -40.88 -12.81
C ASP A 358 -33.25 -40.41 -14.26
N GLN A 359 -32.72 -39.21 -14.48
CA GLN A 359 -32.63 -38.52 -15.76
C GLN A 359 -31.17 -38.13 -16.04
N THR A 360 -30.84 -37.85 -17.30
CA THR A 360 -29.50 -37.39 -17.67
C THR A 360 -29.60 -36.15 -18.55
N LEU A 361 -28.90 -35.08 -18.17
CA LEU A 361 -28.65 -33.97 -19.06
C LEU A 361 -27.35 -34.23 -19.83
N THR A 362 -27.41 -34.21 -21.16
CA THR A 362 -26.23 -34.30 -22.02
C THR A 362 -26.08 -33.03 -22.83
N GLY A 363 -24.86 -32.63 -23.12
CA GLY A 363 -24.63 -31.43 -23.92
C GLY A 363 -23.17 -31.24 -24.31
N THR A 364 -22.92 -30.12 -24.97
CA THR A 364 -21.60 -29.68 -25.41
C THR A 364 -21.34 -28.24 -24.95
N LEU A 365 -20.12 -27.97 -24.51
CA LEU A 365 -19.60 -26.65 -24.22
C LEU A 365 -18.57 -26.31 -25.31
N THR A 366 -18.86 -25.30 -26.13
CA THR A 366 -17.96 -24.82 -27.18
C THR A 366 -17.23 -23.56 -26.70
N GLY A 367 -15.91 -23.52 -26.90
CA GLY A 367 -15.09 -22.41 -26.40
C GLY A 367 -14.76 -22.48 -24.91
N GLY A 368 -15.05 -23.61 -24.26
CA GLY A 368 -14.52 -23.96 -22.95
C GLY A 368 -13.50 -25.09 -23.04
N GLU A 369 -12.77 -25.33 -21.96
CA GLU A 369 -11.73 -26.33 -21.85
C GLU A 369 -12.25 -27.63 -21.23
N ALA A 370 -11.44 -28.68 -21.32
CA ALA A 370 -11.68 -29.92 -20.59
C ALA A 370 -11.54 -29.67 -19.09
N GLY A 371 -12.55 -30.07 -18.31
CA GLY A 371 -12.55 -29.86 -16.86
C GLY A 371 -13.38 -28.66 -16.41
N ASP A 372 -13.94 -27.86 -17.32
CA ASP A 372 -14.83 -26.76 -16.98
C ASP A 372 -16.06 -27.28 -16.21
N PRO A 373 -16.38 -26.68 -15.05
CA PRO A 373 -17.49 -27.13 -14.23
C PRO A 373 -18.85 -26.84 -14.90
N ILE A 374 -19.70 -27.86 -14.95
CA ILE A 374 -21.09 -27.76 -15.35
C ILE A 374 -21.98 -28.00 -14.12
N THR A 375 -22.90 -27.08 -13.84
CA THR A 375 -23.87 -27.20 -12.75
C THR A 375 -25.31 -27.16 -13.28
N LEU A 376 -26.09 -28.21 -13.04
CA LEU A 376 -27.51 -28.28 -13.37
C LEU A 376 -28.35 -27.81 -12.18
N LYS A 377 -29.24 -26.85 -12.41
CA LYS A 377 -30.15 -26.32 -11.37
C LYS A 377 -31.62 -26.33 -11.79
N GLN A 378 -32.49 -26.41 -10.79
CA GLN A 378 -33.90 -26.02 -10.85
C GLN A 378 -34.12 -24.88 -9.85
N GLY A 379 -34.36 -23.66 -10.35
CA GLY A 379 -34.36 -22.48 -9.49
C GLY A 379 -33.02 -22.37 -8.74
N SER A 380 -33.07 -22.30 -7.41
CA SER A 380 -31.86 -22.26 -6.55
C SER A 380 -31.32 -23.65 -6.20
N GLN A 381 -32.05 -24.73 -6.48
CA GLN A 381 -31.63 -26.09 -6.13
C GLN A 381 -30.64 -26.63 -7.16
N VAL A 382 -29.49 -27.11 -6.70
CA VAL A 382 -28.55 -27.88 -7.52
C VAL A 382 -29.04 -29.32 -7.63
N LEU A 383 -29.23 -29.79 -8.86
CA LEU A 383 -29.66 -31.17 -9.15
C LEU A 383 -28.48 -32.10 -9.46
N GLY A 384 -27.39 -31.55 -9.99
CA GLY A 384 -26.18 -32.30 -10.30
C GLY A 384 -25.07 -31.40 -10.82
N THR A 385 -23.84 -31.91 -10.77
CA THR A 385 -22.64 -31.25 -11.28
C THR A 385 -21.79 -32.25 -12.06
N THR A 386 -21.10 -31.80 -13.10
CA THR A 386 -20.09 -32.57 -13.83
C THR A 386 -19.00 -31.63 -14.34
N THR A 387 -18.05 -32.15 -15.11
CA THR A 387 -17.13 -31.34 -15.90
C THR A 387 -17.22 -31.73 -17.37
N THR A 388 -16.79 -30.84 -18.26
CA THR A 388 -16.58 -31.15 -19.68
C THR A 388 -15.42 -32.13 -19.87
N ASP A 389 -15.49 -32.95 -20.92
CA ASP A 389 -14.37 -33.77 -21.37
C ASP A 389 -13.49 -33.04 -22.39
N ALA A 390 -12.47 -33.73 -22.93
CA ALA A 390 -11.53 -33.17 -23.91
C ALA A 390 -12.17 -32.71 -25.24
N SER A 391 -13.39 -33.13 -25.53
CA SER A 391 -14.16 -32.72 -26.72
C SER A 391 -15.15 -31.60 -26.39
N GLY A 392 -15.26 -31.18 -25.12
CA GLY A 392 -16.26 -30.24 -24.64
C GLY A 392 -17.60 -30.91 -24.32
N ASP A 393 -17.71 -32.24 -24.40
CA ASP A 393 -18.95 -32.95 -24.11
C ASP A 393 -19.14 -33.12 -22.60
N PHE A 394 -20.39 -33.09 -22.13
CA PHE A 394 -20.71 -33.33 -20.71
C PHE A 394 -21.98 -34.18 -20.54
N SER A 395 -22.05 -34.85 -19.39
CA SER A 395 -23.20 -35.64 -18.96
C SER A 395 -23.42 -35.48 -17.46
N VAL A 396 -24.58 -34.95 -17.08
CA VAL A 396 -25.01 -34.76 -15.68
C VAL A 396 -26.16 -35.73 -15.39
N PRO A 397 -25.90 -36.87 -14.72
CA PRO A 397 -26.99 -37.66 -14.18
C PRO A 397 -27.63 -36.90 -13.00
N PHE A 398 -28.95 -36.90 -12.92
CA PHE A 398 -29.68 -36.30 -11.82
C PHE A 398 -30.94 -37.11 -11.50
N THR A 399 -31.25 -37.21 -10.20
CA THR A 399 -32.48 -37.84 -9.73
C THR A 399 -33.52 -36.74 -9.46
N TYR A 400 -34.68 -36.86 -10.10
CA TYR A 400 -35.79 -35.93 -9.93
C TYR A 400 -37.00 -36.62 -9.32
N THR A 401 -37.16 -36.43 -8.00
CA THR A 401 -38.38 -36.79 -7.28
C THR A 401 -39.34 -35.60 -7.36
N GLY A 402 -40.10 -35.48 -8.45
CA GLY A 402 -41.17 -34.47 -8.52
C GLY A 402 -42.19 -34.64 -7.39
N ASP A 403 -43.14 -33.71 -7.28
CA ASP A 403 -44.27 -33.79 -6.35
C ASP A 403 -45.36 -34.82 -6.77
N GLY A 404 -45.03 -35.68 -7.74
CA GLY A 404 -45.95 -36.66 -8.31
C GLY A 404 -47.01 -36.07 -9.25
N THR A 405 -46.88 -34.79 -9.62
CA THR A 405 -47.80 -34.14 -10.57
C THR A 405 -47.21 -34.08 -11.98
N ASN A 406 -48.06 -34.23 -13.00
CA ASN A 406 -47.67 -33.99 -14.38
C ASN A 406 -47.47 -32.48 -14.59
N ALA A 407 -46.21 -32.04 -14.49
CA ALA A 407 -45.81 -30.65 -14.67
C ALA A 407 -44.56 -30.56 -15.56
N THR A 408 -44.44 -29.44 -16.29
CA THR A 408 -43.21 -29.08 -17.00
C THR A 408 -42.33 -28.29 -16.05
N TYR A 409 -41.18 -28.85 -15.70
CA TYR A 409 -40.17 -28.20 -14.90
C TYR A 409 -39.16 -27.49 -15.81
N THR A 410 -38.60 -26.38 -15.32
CA THR A 410 -37.55 -25.66 -16.03
C THR A 410 -36.22 -25.91 -15.36
N LEU A 411 -35.27 -26.47 -16.11
CA LEU A 411 -33.89 -26.66 -15.70
C LEU A 411 -32.99 -25.64 -16.39
N THR A 412 -31.87 -25.31 -15.75
CA THR A 412 -30.82 -24.48 -16.35
C THR A 412 -29.47 -25.09 -16.02
N ALA A 413 -28.66 -25.35 -17.05
CA ALA A 413 -27.27 -25.73 -16.90
C ALA A 413 -26.41 -24.47 -16.95
N PHE A 414 -25.47 -24.36 -16.03
CA PHE A 414 -24.49 -23.29 -15.93
C PHE A 414 -23.10 -23.86 -16.19
N ALA A 415 -22.28 -23.14 -16.92
CA ALA A 415 -20.88 -23.45 -17.14
C ALA A 415 -20.02 -22.23 -16.87
N THR A 416 -18.78 -22.46 -16.42
CA THR A 416 -17.77 -21.41 -16.22
C THR A 416 -16.46 -21.91 -16.82
N ASP A 417 -15.79 -21.09 -17.64
CA ASP A 417 -14.46 -21.42 -18.19
C ASP A 417 -13.33 -21.18 -17.18
N VAL A 418 -12.08 -21.45 -17.60
CA VAL A 418 -10.89 -21.26 -16.77
C VAL A 418 -10.64 -19.82 -16.35
N ALA A 419 -11.08 -18.83 -17.13
CA ALA A 419 -10.92 -17.39 -16.87
C ALA A 419 -12.05 -16.80 -16.00
N GLY A 420 -13.09 -17.59 -15.74
CA GLY A 420 -14.23 -17.21 -14.91
C GLY A 420 -15.44 -16.71 -15.70
N ASN A 421 -15.42 -16.75 -17.03
CA ASN A 421 -16.58 -16.37 -17.83
C ASN A 421 -17.66 -17.44 -17.70
N SER A 422 -18.89 -17.01 -17.40
CA SER A 422 -20.01 -17.91 -17.16
C SER A 422 -21.07 -17.83 -18.24
N VAL A 423 -21.66 -18.98 -18.59
CA VAL A 423 -22.79 -19.11 -19.54
C VAL A 423 -23.86 -20.01 -18.96
N HIS A 424 -25.08 -19.91 -19.49
CA HIS A 424 -26.17 -20.84 -19.17
C HIS A 424 -26.91 -21.33 -20.41
N SER A 425 -27.50 -22.53 -20.35
CA SER A 425 -28.25 -23.16 -21.44
C SER A 425 -29.63 -22.54 -21.71
N GLY A 426 -30.02 -21.54 -20.91
CA GLY A 426 -31.39 -21.03 -20.89
C GLY A 426 -32.32 -22.00 -20.16
N ARG A 427 -33.62 -21.94 -20.48
CA ARG A 427 -34.67 -22.75 -19.85
C ARG A 427 -34.88 -24.05 -20.62
N LEU A 428 -34.43 -25.16 -20.05
CA LEU A 428 -34.63 -26.50 -20.58
C LEU A 428 -35.93 -27.11 -20.00
N PRO A 429 -36.91 -27.50 -20.82
CA PRO A 429 -38.11 -28.14 -20.33
C PRO A 429 -37.85 -29.61 -19.95
N LEU A 430 -38.20 -29.98 -18.73
CA LEU A 430 -38.33 -31.37 -18.30
C LEU A 430 -39.82 -31.68 -18.15
N THR A 431 -40.37 -32.56 -18.99
CA THR A 431 -41.75 -33.04 -18.85
C THR A 431 -41.72 -34.42 -18.23
N LEU A 432 -42.34 -34.57 -17.06
CA LEU A 432 -42.57 -35.87 -16.43
C LEU A 432 -44.00 -36.29 -16.72
N ASP A 433 -44.17 -37.52 -17.21
CA ASP A 433 -45.48 -38.11 -17.41
C ASP A 433 -45.64 -39.27 -16.42
N PHE A 434 -46.15 -38.94 -15.24
CA PHE A 434 -46.66 -39.94 -14.32
C PHE A 434 -47.98 -40.44 -14.92
N ALA A 435 -47.91 -41.51 -15.72
CA ALA A 435 -49.09 -42.13 -16.31
C ALA A 435 -50.15 -42.36 -15.21
N PRO A 436 -51.40 -41.87 -15.37
CA PRO A 436 -52.43 -42.15 -14.39
C PRO A 436 -52.63 -43.66 -14.34
N ASN A 437 -52.46 -44.24 -13.15
CA ASN A 437 -52.75 -45.64 -12.86
C ASN A 437 -53.92 -46.12 -13.72
N GLN A 438 -53.63 -46.93 -14.74
CA GLN A 438 -54.66 -47.54 -15.57
C GLN A 438 -55.56 -48.34 -14.64
N THR A 439 -56.78 -47.85 -14.46
CA THR A 439 -57.88 -48.52 -13.78
C THR A 439 -58.17 -49.85 -14.49
N GLN A 440 -57.46 -50.91 -14.11
CA GLN A 440 -57.70 -52.28 -14.55
C GLN A 440 -58.19 -53.13 -13.37
N PHE A 441 -59.19 -52.64 -12.63
CA PHE A 441 -60.06 -53.50 -11.86
C PHE A 441 -61.49 -53.30 -12.36
N GLY A 442 -61.92 -54.25 -13.20
CA GLY A 442 -63.31 -54.33 -13.66
C GLY A 442 -64.25 -54.46 -12.48
N ALA A 443 -65.37 -53.74 -12.53
CA ALA A 443 -66.43 -53.77 -11.55
C ALA A 443 -66.86 -55.21 -11.23
N ILE A 444 -66.58 -55.68 -10.00
CA ILE A 444 -67.16 -56.91 -9.46
C ILE A 444 -68.48 -56.53 -8.79
N THR A 445 -69.60 -56.94 -9.38
CA THR A 445 -70.94 -56.79 -8.84
C THR A 445 -71.13 -57.68 -7.60
N HIS A 446 -71.56 -57.07 -6.50
CA HIS A 446 -71.79 -57.65 -5.18
C HIS A 446 -73.10 -58.49 -5.13
N ASP A 447 -73.03 -59.73 -4.62
CA ASP A 447 -74.19 -60.52 -4.16
C ASP A 447 -74.37 -60.29 -2.63
N PRO A 448 -75.48 -59.66 -2.20
CA PRO A 448 -75.67 -59.21 -0.82
C PRO A 448 -76.11 -60.31 0.16
N THR A 449 -75.96 -61.60 -0.17
CA THR A 449 -76.49 -62.69 0.68
C THR A 449 -75.46 -63.57 1.41
N SER A 450 -74.17 -63.27 1.35
CA SER A 450 -73.13 -64.02 2.07
C SER A 450 -72.71 -63.33 3.39
N PRO A 451 -72.82 -63.97 4.57
CA PRO A 451 -72.30 -63.42 5.82
C PRO A 451 -70.78 -63.55 5.85
N GLY A 452 -70.08 -62.46 5.52
CA GLY A 452 -68.62 -62.36 5.51
C GLY A 452 -68.02 -61.38 4.46
N GLY A 453 -68.83 -60.85 3.55
CA GLY A 453 -68.34 -60.14 2.36
C GLY A 453 -67.74 -58.74 2.53
N GLU A 454 -67.84 -58.10 3.71
CA GLU A 454 -67.25 -56.76 3.92
C GLU A 454 -65.75 -56.81 4.24
N THR A 455 -65.25 -57.94 4.75
CA THR A 455 -63.83 -58.12 5.10
C THR A 455 -62.93 -58.40 3.89
N ASP A 456 -63.44 -59.04 2.84
CA ASP A 456 -62.63 -59.46 1.67
C ASP A 456 -62.24 -58.31 0.73
N ALA A 457 -63.11 -57.29 0.56
CA ALA A 457 -62.82 -56.15 -0.31
C ALA A 457 -61.76 -55.21 0.29
N LEU A 458 -61.74 -55.08 1.63
CA LEU A 458 -60.76 -54.27 2.36
C LEU A 458 -59.40 -54.99 2.41
N TYR A 459 -59.39 -56.32 2.49
CA TYR A 459 -58.19 -57.17 2.45
C TYR A 459 -57.44 -57.05 1.11
N MET A 460 -58.17 -57.02 0.00
CA MET A 460 -57.60 -56.91 -1.34
C MET A 460 -57.06 -55.51 -1.68
N GLY A 461 -57.65 -54.44 -1.09
CA GLY A 461 -57.18 -53.06 -1.26
C GLY A 461 -55.84 -52.76 -0.57
N ILE A 462 -55.57 -53.43 0.56
CA ILE A 462 -54.30 -53.31 1.29
C ILE A 462 -53.20 -54.14 0.60
N LEU A 463 -53.53 -55.34 0.10
CA LEU A 463 -52.57 -56.23 -0.56
C LEU A 463 -52.12 -55.72 -1.94
N GLY A 464 -52.96 -54.97 -2.67
CA GLY A 464 -52.58 -54.35 -3.94
C GLY A 464 -51.51 -53.24 -3.83
N ARG A 465 -51.36 -52.60 -2.65
CA ARG A 465 -50.29 -51.63 -2.39
C ARG A 465 -48.96 -52.27 -1.96
N LEU A 466 -48.96 -53.57 -1.66
CA LEU A 466 -47.83 -54.32 -1.10
C LEU A 466 -47.11 -55.21 -2.13
N ALA A 467 -47.54 -55.21 -3.39
CA ALA A 467 -47.09 -56.12 -4.45
C ALA A 467 -45.78 -55.70 -5.16
N ASP A 468 -44.85 -55.04 -4.47
CA ASP A 468 -43.57 -54.62 -5.07
C ASP A 468 -42.35 -55.56 -4.85
N PRO A 469 -42.32 -56.54 -3.91
CA PRO A 469 -41.15 -57.44 -3.85
C PRO A 469 -41.33 -58.80 -4.53
N LEU A 470 -42.52 -59.21 -4.96
CA LEU A 470 -42.75 -60.53 -5.57
C LEU A 470 -43.67 -60.39 -6.78
N GLY A 471 -43.08 -60.20 -7.96
CA GLY A 471 -43.76 -59.89 -9.23
C GLY A 471 -45.15 -60.50 -9.41
N GLU A 472 -46.05 -59.66 -9.94
CA GLU A 472 -47.51 -59.84 -10.04
C GLU A 472 -47.99 -61.22 -10.56
N GLU A 473 -47.16 -61.98 -11.29
CA GLU A 473 -47.55 -63.24 -11.94
C GLU A 473 -47.78 -64.41 -10.97
N GLY A 474 -47.09 -64.48 -9.82
CA GLY A 474 -47.26 -65.58 -8.87
C GLY A 474 -48.58 -65.54 -8.09
N TRP A 475 -49.06 -64.32 -7.81
CA TRP A 475 -50.26 -64.07 -6.99
C TRP A 475 -51.56 -64.26 -7.77
N ALA A 476 -51.58 -63.81 -9.04
CA ALA A 476 -52.73 -63.98 -9.91
C ALA A 476 -53.06 -65.46 -10.17
N ALA A 477 -52.06 -66.35 -10.24
CA ALA A 477 -52.25 -67.77 -10.53
C ALA A 477 -52.87 -68.57 -9.36
N SER A 478 -52.58 -68.22 -8.10
CA SER A 478 -53.15 -68.90 -6.92
C SER A 478 -54.60 -68.48 -6.63
N LEU A 479 -54.94 -67.19 -6.82
CA LEU A 479 -56.32 -66.72 -6.68
C LEU A 479 -57.24 -67.27 -7.77
N ALA A 480 -56.74 -67.43 -8.99
CA ALA A 480 -57.51 -68.03 -10.10
C ALA A 480 -57.82 -69.52 -9.88
N ALA A 481 -57.09 -70.21 -9.00
CA ALA A 481 -57.29 -71.62 -8.67
C ALA A 481 -58.22 -71.86 -7.45
N GLY A 482 -58.80 -70.82 -6.86
CA GLY A 482 -59.69 -70.92 -5.70
C GLY A 482 -58.97 -71.20 -4.38
N GLY A 483 -57.69 -70.84 -4.26
CA GLY A 483 -56.94 -70.94 -3.01
C GLY A 483 -57.46 -69.98 -1.94
N ASP A 484 -57.50 -70.44 -0.69
CA ASP A 484 -57.89 -69.63 0.48
C ASP A 484 -56.88 -68.46 0.68
N PRO A 485 -57.32 -67.19 0.57
CA PRO A 485 -56.47 -66.02 0.75
C PRO A 485 -55.79 -65.97 2.13
N VAL A 486 -56.44 -66.51 3.16
CA VAL A 486 -55.91 -66.56 4.53
C VAL A 486 -54.73 -67.53 4.61
N ALA A 487 -54.81 -68.68 3.93
CA ALA A 487 -53.73 -69.65 3.86
C ALA A 487 -52.52 -69.12 3.06
N LEU A 488 -52.76 -68.30 2.03
CA LEU A 488 -51.70 -67.68 1.22
C LEU A 488 -50.94 -66.60 2.01
N ALA A 489 -51.66 -65.77 2.76
CA ALA A 489 -51.07 -64.78 3.66
C ALA A 489 -50.28 -65.43 4.81
N GLN A 490 -50.78 -66.52 5.38
CA GLN A 490 -50.06 -67.29 6.41
C GLN A 490 -48.75 -67.91 5.87
N ASN A 491 -48.76 -68.42 4.64
CA ASN A 491 -47.54 -68.92 4.00
C ASN A 491 -46.49 -67.82 3.80
N LEU A 492 -46.90 -66.61 3.41
CA LEU A 492 -46.01 -65.47 3.24
C LEU A 492 -45.37 -65.01 4.56
N LEU A 493 -46.16 -64.96 5.64
CA LEU A 493 -45.71 -64.59 6.99
C LEU A 493 -44.79 -65.64 7.62
N SER A 494 -44.89 -66.90 7.16
CA SER A 494 -43.97 -67.98 7.54
C SER A 494 -42.75 -68.14 6.61
N SER A 495 -42.59 -67.26 5.62
CA SER A 495 -41.49 -67.33 4.65
C SER A 495 -40.15 -66.88 5.25
N ALA A 496 -39.06 -67.42 4.69
CA ALA A 496 -37.70 -67.05 5.09
C ALA A 496 -37.38 -65.57 4.80
N GLU A 497 -37.96 -65.00 3.73
CA GLU A 497 -37.78 -63.59 3.34
C GLU A 497 -38.46 -62.63 4.31
N TYR A 498 -39.67 -62.94 4.77
CA TYR A 498 -40.35 -62.18 5.81
C TYR A 498 -39.59 -62.24 7.14
N THR A 499 -39.16 -63.45 7.54
CA THR A 499 -38.41 -63.67 8.78
C THR A 499 -37.10 -62.88 8.80
N ALA A 500 -36.43 -62.75 7.65
CA ALA A 500 -35.18 -62.00 7.52
C ALA A 500 -35.34 -60.47 7.64
N ARG A 501 -36.51 -59.93 7.25
CA ARG A 501 -36.76 -58.48 7.22
C ARG A 501 -37.52 -57.96 8.44
N PHE A 502 -38.37 -58.80 9.04
CA PHE A 502 -39.31 -58.38 10.10
C PHE A 502 -39.33 -59.30 11.34
N GLY A 503 -38.59 -60.42 11.35
CA GLY A 503 -38.52 -61.39 12.47
C GLY A 503 -39.50 -62.57 12.37
N PRO A 504 -39.36 -63.60 13.24
CA PRO A 504 -40.14 -64.84 13.14
C PRO A 504 -41.60 -64.67 13.59
N TYR A 505 -42.52 -65.25 12.79
CA TYR A 505 -43.95 -65.32 13.12
C TYR A 505 -44.22 -66.38 14.20
N THR A 506 -44.83 -65.99 15.33
CA THR A 506 -45.32 -66.92 16.37
C THR A 506 -46.82 -66.73 16.56
N ALA A 507 -47.63 -67.58 15.92
CA ALA A 507 -49.08 -67.55 16.06
C ALA A 507 -49.48 -68.00 17.47
N ALA A 508 -50.14 -67.12 18.23
CA ALA A 508 -50.84 -67.52 19.45
C ALA A 508 -52.31 -67.07 19.49
N THR A 509 -52.71 -66.03 18.75
CA THR A 509 -54.09 -65.52 18.66
C THR A 509 -54.36 -64.79 17.34
N ASP A 510 -55.62 -64.69 16.90
CA ASP A 510 -56.03 -63.95 15.68
C ASP A 510 -55.70 -62.44 15.74
N ASP A 511 -55.59 -61.86 16.94
CA ASP A 511 -55.27 -60.43 17.11
C ASP A 511 -53.80 -60.11 16.75
N ALA A 512 -52.88 -61.07 16.96
CA ALA A 512 -51.47 -60.91 16.58
C ALA A 512 -51.25 -60.93 15.05
N PHE A 513 -52.14 -61.60 14.31
CA PHE A 513 -52.09 -61.68 12.85
C PHE A 513 -52.49 -60.35 12.19
N VAL A 514 -53.54 -59.70 12.71
CA VAL A 514 -54.02 -58.40 12.21
C VAL A 514 -53.07 -57.25 12.58
N GLN A 515 -52.47 -57.30 13.78
CA GLN A 515 -51.44 -56.33 14.19
C GLN A 515 -50.19 -56.38 13.30
N GLN A 516 -49.74 -57.56 12.84
CA GLN A 516 -48.60 -57.65 11.93
C GLN A 516 -48.90 -57.11 10.52
N LEU A 517 -50.13 -57.28 10.03
CA LEU A 517 -50.59 -56.66 8.78
C LEU A 517 -50.59 -55.12 8.84
N TYR A 518 -50.90 -54.53 10.01
CA TYR A 518 -50.80 -53.09 10.27
C TYR A 518 -49.36 -52.58 10.16
N HIS A 519 -48.38 -53.30 10.71
CA HIS A 519 -46.96 -52.93 10.59
C HIS A 519 -46.42 -53.07 9.15
N MET A 520 -46.91 -54.07 8.42
CA MET A 520 -46.53 -54.31 7.02
C MET A 520 -47.01 -53.19 6.09
N ALA A 521 -48.18 -52.60 6.35
CA ALA A 521 -48.73 -51.48 5.57
C ALA A 521 -48.03 -50.13 5.82
N LEU A 522 -47.38 -49.97 6.98
CA LEU A 522 -46.68 -48.73 7.37
C LEU A 522 -45.17 -48.75 7.14
N GLY A 523 -44.58 -49.93 6.89
CA GLY A 523 -43.15 -50.09 6.60
C GLY A 523 -42.22 -49.88 7.81
N ARG A 524 -42.70 -50.07 9.06
CA ARG A 524 -41.93 -49.79 10.30
C ARG A 524 -42.00 -50.95 11.29
N ALA A 525 -40.97 -51.09 12.13
CA ALA A 525 -40.89 -52.10 13.21
C ALA A 525 -41.91 -51.83 14.34
N PRO A 526 -42.29 -52.85 15.13
CA PRO A 526 -43.29 -52.68 16.20
C PRO A 526 -42.78 -51.77 17.32
N GLU A 527 -43.52 -50.70 17.61
CA GLU A 527 -43.30 -49.81 18.76
C GLU A 527 -44.43 -49.97 19.79
N SER A 528 -44.04 -50.12 21.07
CA SER A 528 -44.95 -50.38 22.21
C SER A 528 -46.08 -49.34 22.43
N SER A 529 -45.96 -48.15 21.85
CA SER A 529 -46.94 -47.06 21.97
C SER A 529 -48.15 -47.24 21.03
N GLY A 530 -47.98 -47.93 19.90
CA GLY A 530 -49.05 -48.21 18.94
C GLY A 530 -49.98 -49.34 19.38
N GLU A 531 -49.42 -50.37 20.04
CA GLU A 531 -50.17 -51.52 20.57
C GLU A 531 -51.18 -51.10 21.66
N ALA A 532 -50.78 -50.16 22.54
CA ALA A 532 -51.62 -49.67 23.63
C ALA A 532 -52.89 -48.91 23.17
N GLY A 533 -52.83 -48.23 22.01
CA GLY A 533 -53.99 -47.53 21.42
C GLY A 533 -55.00 -48.48 20.79
N TRP A 534 -54.52 -49.61 20.25
CA TRP A 534 -55.34 -50.64 19.61
C TRP A 534 -56.11 -51.47 20.64
N ASP A 535 -55.42 -51.89 21.71
CA ASP A 535 -56.02 -52.66 22.81
C ASP A 535 -57.08 -51.84 23.57
N ALA A 536 -56.86 -50.53 23.72
CA ALA A 536 -57.83 -49.64 24.35
C ALA A 536 -59.12 -49.46 23.52
N ALA A 537 -59.02 -49.47 22.18
CA ALA A 537 -60.18 -49.34 21.29
C ALA A 537 -61.07 -50.61 21.32
N LEU A 538 -60.46 -51.80 21.33
CA LEU A 538 -61.17 -53.08 21.47
C LEU A 538 -61.78 -53.25 22.87
N ALA A 539 -61.07 -52.83 23.93
CA ALA A 539 -61.58 -52.86 25.30
C ALA A 539 -62.76 -51.89 25.53
N SER A 540 -62.91 -50.86 24.68
CA SER A 540 -64.02 -49.88 24.73
C SER A 540 -65.27 -50.28 23.94
N GLY A 541 -65.29 -51.46 23.31
CA GLY A 541 -66.46 -52.02 22.62
C GLY A 541 -66.63 -51.62 21.15
N ALA A 542 -65.59 -51.10 20.49
CA ALA A 542 -65.62 -50.83 19.04
C ALA A 542 -65.60 -52.13 18.23
N SER A 543 -66.33 -52.18 17.11
CA SER A 543 -66.34 -53.35 16.22
C SER A 543 -65.03 -53.43 15.42
N ARG A 544 -64.60 -54.65 15.08
CA ARG A 544 -63.38 -54.90 14.28
C ARG A 544 -63.43 -54.20 12.90
N ALA A 545 -64.63 -54.04 12.34
CA ALA A 545 -64.88 -53.33 11.10
C ALA A 545 -64.70 -51.80 11.24
N ASP A 546 -65.09 -51.21 12.37
CA ASP A 546 -64.94 -49.76 12.62
C ASP A 546 -63.46 -49.35 12.73
N VAL A 547 -62.64 -50.19 13.36
CA VAL A 547 -61.19 -49.94 13.48
C VAL A 547 -60.51 -50.03 12.11
N ALA A 548 -60.89 -51.01 11.27
CA ALA A 548 -60.35 -51.21 9.93
C ALA A 548 -60.79 -50.11 8.93
N ALA A 549 -62.05 -49.66 9.00
CA ALA A 549 -62.55 -48.55 8.19
C ALA A 549 -61.85 -47.21 8.53
N ARG A 550 -61.50 -46.99 9.80
CA ARG A 550 -60.75 -45.81 10.26
C ARG A 550 -59.30 -45.79 9.78
N ILE A 551 -58.68 -46.96 9.60
CA ILE A 551 -57.32 -47.10 9.04
C ILE A 551 -57.32 -46.77 7.54
N ALA A 552 -58.34 -47.20 6.78
CA ALA A 552 -58.45 -46.93 5.35
C ALA A 552 -58.73 -45.45 5.00
N LEU A 553 -59.24 -44.66 5.96
CA LEU A 553 -59.60 -43.24 5.80
C LEU A 553 -58.57 -42.28 6.40
N SER A 554 -57.44 -42.77 6.89
CA SER A 554 -56.37 -41.98 7.51
C SER A 554 -55.20 -41.78 6.53
N PRO A 555 -55.08 -40.62 5.84
CA PRO A 555 -53.83 -40.26 5.19
C PRO A 555 -52.85 -39.88 6.31
N GLU A 556 -51.85 -40.73 6.52
CA GLU A 556 -50.76 -40.55 7.49
C GLU A 556 -51.19 -40.74 8.96
N GLY A 557 -50.65 -41.77 9.60
CA GLY A 557 -50.99 -42.17 10.96
C GLY A 557 -50.72 -41.10 12.03
N GLN A 558 -51.69 -40.23 12.26
CA GLN A 558 -51.90 -39.54 13.52
C GLN A 558 -53.18 -40.06 14.17
N TRP A 559 -53.05 -41.10 15.00
CA TRP A 559 -54.01 -41.30 16.08
C TRP A 559 -53.75 -40.24 17.14
N GLY A 560 -54.29 -39.04 16.91
CA GLY A 560 -54.45 -38.04 17.95
C GLY A 560 -55.34 -38.60 19.05
N THR A 561 -54.81 -38.72 20.25
CA THR A 561 -55.59 -38.97 21.46
C THR A 561 -56.61 -37.85 21.66
N ARG A 562 -57.86 -37.99 21.19
CA ARG A 562 -59.01 -37.32 21.82
C ARG A 562 -60.30 -38.15 21.68
N ALA A 563 -60.59 -38.90 22.73
CA ALA A 563 -61.95 -38.91 23.27
C ALA A 563 -61.89 -38.21 24.63
N ASN A 564 -62.30 -36.95 24.64
CA ASN A 564 -62.46 -36.16 25.87
C ASN A 564 -63.69 -36.70 26.61
N LEU A 565 -63.49 -37.57 27.60
CA LEU A 565 -64.43 -37.72 28.71
C LEU A 565 -63.96 -36.80 29.84
N SER A 566 -64.44 -35.55 29.77
CA SER A 566 -64.49 -34.52 30.82
C SER A 566 -63.20 -34.13 31.57
N GLY A 567 -62.77 -32.87 31.38
CA GLY A 567 -61.90 -32.16 32.33
C GLY A 567 -60.80 -31.36 31.65
N GLY A 568 -60.79 -30.03 31.84
CA GLY A 568 -59.84 -29.12 31.19
C GLY A 568 -58.37 -29.44 31.47
N GLY A 569 -57.56 -29.42 30.42
CA GLY A 569 -56.10 -29.59 30.45
C GLY A 569 -55.53 -29.32 29.05
N VAL A 570 -54.53 -28.43 29.00
CA VAL A 570 -53.82 -27.98 27.78
C VAL A 570 -52.92 -29.09 27.24
N PHE A 571 -52.90 -29.27 25.92
CA PHE A 571 -52.06 -30.25 25.20
C PHE A 571 -50.71 -29.62 24.81
N VAL A 572 -49.63 -30.37 25.03
CA VAL A 572 -48.32 -30.19 24.37
C VAL A 572 -48.09 -31.46 23.55
N PRO A 573 -47.89 -31.39 22.22
CA PRO A 573 -47.43 -32.53 21.43
C PRO A 573 -45.90 -32.49 21.25
N ASP A 574 -45.28 -33.67 21.36
CA ASP A 574 -43.85 -33.92 21.22
C ASP A 574 -43.50 -34.30 19.75
N ALA A 575 -42.26 -34.01 19.36
CA ALA A 575 -41.58 -34.32 18.08
C ALA A 575 -42.23 -33.84 16.76
N GLY A 576 -41.86 -32.63 16.30
CA GLY A 576 -42.14 -32.17 14.92
C GLY A 576 -42.02 -30.67 14.63
N THR A 577 -41.75 -29.80 15.60
CA THR A 577 -41.66 -28.34 15.38
C THR A 577 -40.22 -27.87 15.22
N SER A 578 -39.64 -27.90 14.01
CA SER A 578 -38.31 -27.31 13.76
C SER A 578 -38.24 -26.12 12.82
N ASP A 579 -39.24 -25.83 11.98
CA ASP A 579 -39.08 -24.74 11.00
C ASP A 579 -39.76 -23.44 11.44
N VAL A 580 -40.88 -23.56 12.14
CA VAL A 580 -41.62 -22.41 12.72
C VAL A 580 -40.86 -21.77 13.90
N ALA A 581 -40.23 -22.59 14.75
CA ALA A 581 -39.42 -22.09 15.86
C ALA A 581 -38.11 -21.44 15.37
N ARG A 582 -37.53 -21.95 14.26
CA ARG A 582 -36.32 -21.38 13.63
C ARG A 582 -36.59 -20.04 12.95
N LEU A 583 -37.71 -19.90 12.24
CA LEU A 583 -38.11 -18.63 11.63
C LEU A 583 -38.44 -17.56 12.69
N TYR A 584 -39.06 -17.97 13.80
CA TYR A 584 -39.32 -17.09 14.94
C TYR A 584 -38.03 -16.67 15.69
N TYR A 585 -37.06 -17.58 15.82
CA TYR A 585 -35.74 -17.29 16.41
C TYR A 585 -34.90 -16.35 15.53
N GLY A 586 -34.95 -16.54 14.20
CA GLY A 586 -34.14 -15.79 13.23
C GLY A 586 -34.55 -14.31 13.07
N VAL A 587 -35.80 -13.97 13.41
CA VAL A 587 -36.31 -12.60 13.27
C VAL A 587 -36.18 -11.78 14.57
N LEU A 588 -36.20 -12.41 15.75
CA LEU A 588 -36.29 -11.71 17.05
C LEU A 588 -35.20 -12.07 18.08
N GLY A 589 -34.34 -13.06 17.80
CA GLY A 589 -33.20 -13.40 18.66
C GLY A 589 -33.54 -13.99 20.05
N ARG A 590 -34.79 -14.37 20.32
CA ARG A 590 -35.23 -14.99 21.59
C ARG A 590 -36.36 -16.01 21.42
N ALA A 591 -36.55 -16.88 22.42
CA ALA A 591 -37.60 -17.91 22.44
C ALA A 591 -39.01 -17.31 22.69
N PRO A 592 -40.07 -17.78 21.99
CA PRO A 592 -41.44 -17.30 22.16
C PRO A 592 -42.08 -17.69 23.51
N ASP A 593 -42.99 -16.85 24.01
CA ASP A 593 -43.91 -17.21 25.09
C ASP A 593 -45.18 -17.93 24.57
N ALA A 594 -45.98 -18.48 25.49
CA ALA A 594 -47.15 -19.29 25.18
C ALA A 594 -48.24 -18.55 24.38
N SER A 595 -48.24 -17.21 24.38
CA SER A 595 -49.22 -16.39 23.67
C SER A 595 -48.84 -16.12 22.21
N GLY A 596 -47.53 -15.99 21.92
CA GLY A 596 -46.98 -15.83 20.58
C GLY A 596 -47.13 -17.08 19.70
N LEU A 597 -46.92 -18.26 20.28
CA LEU A 597 -47.08 -19.55 19.58
C LEU A 597 -48.55 -19.86 19.23
N SER A 598 -49.50 -19.48 20.10
CA SER A 598 -50.94 -19.67 19.89
C SER A 598 -51.46 -18.86 18.69
N SER A 599 -50.99 -17.62 18.56
CA SER A 599 -51.46 -16.67 17.55
C SER A 599 -50.89 -17.00 16.16
N PHE A 600 -49.64 -17.46 16.11
CA PHE A 600 -48.98 -17.87 14.87
C PHE A 600 -49.47 -19.24 14.37
N GLY A 601 -49.70 -20.20 15.28
CA GLY A 601 -50.19 -21.54 14.94
C GLY A 601 -51.60 -21.57 14.38
N GLN A 602 -52.49 -20.65 14.79
CA GLN A 602 -53.85 -20.55 14.22
C GLN A 602 -53.89 -19.90 12.83
N ALA A 603 -52.94 -19.02 12.51
CA ALA A 603 -52.90 -18.30 11.23
C ALA A 603 -52.37 -19.17 10.07
N VAL A 604 -51.39 -20.04 10.33
CA VAL A 604 -50.80 -20.93 9.32
C VAL A 604 -51.75 -22.09 8.96
N HIS A 605 -52.55 -22.57 9.91
CA HIS A 605 -53.42 -23.73 9.69
C HIS A 605 -54.69 -23.44 8.86
N ALA A 606 -55.02 -22.16 8.62
CA ALA A 606 -56.21 -21.73 7.88
C ALA A 606 -55.96 -21.37 6.39
N GLY A 607 -54.73 -21.54 5.89
CA GLY A 607 -54.41 -21.52 4.45
C GLY A 607 -54.75 -20.23 3.67
N SER A 608 -54.91 -19.07 4.32
CA SER A 608 -55.49 -17.87 3.71
C SER A 608 -54.62 -16.60 3.77
N LEU A 609 -53.31 -16.68 4.04
CA LEU A 609 -52.43 -15.50 4.14
C LEU A 609 -51.09 -15.71 3.42
N SER A 610 -50.61 -14.69 2.73
CA SER A 610 -49.29 -14.68 2.06
C SER A 610 -48.16 -14.36 3.05
N LEU A 611 -46.90 -14.65 2.70
CA LEU A 611 -45.72 -14.27 3.50
C LEU A 611 -45.68 -12.76 3.82
N ALA A 612 -46.24 -11.93 2.93
CA ALA A 612 -46.32 -10.48 3.11
C ALA A 612 -47.35 -10.07 4.18
N ASP A 613 -48.46 -10.80 4.31
CA ASP A 613 -49.49 -10.55 5.33
C ASP A 613 -49.00 -10.96 6.72
N ILE A 614 -48.20 -12.03 6.78
CA ILE A 614 -47.56 -12.53 8.01
C ILE A 614 -46.52 -11.50 8.52
N ALA A 615 -45.73 -10.91 7.62
CA ALA A 615 -44.76 -9.87 7.96
C ALA A 615 -45.43 -8.57 8.45
N GLN A 616 -46.56 -8.17 7.85
CA GLN A 616 -47.33 -7.01 8.32
C GLN A 616 -47.92 -7.22 9.72
N GLN A 617 -48.45 -8.42 10.02
CA GLN A 617 -49.00 -8.71 11.34
C GLN A 617 -47.92 -8.70 12.43
N MET A 618 -46.71 -9.21 12.15
CA MET A 618 -45.60 -9.19 13.10
C MET A 618 -45.13 -7.76 13.43
N LEU A 619 -45.07 -6.87 12.44
CA LEU A 619 -44.69 -5.46 12.61
C LEU A 619 -45.75 -4.62 13.35
N SER A 620 -47.01 -5.07 13.36
CA SER A 620 -48.11 -4.40 14.07
C SER A 620 -48.28 -4.82 15.53
N SER A 621 -47.46 -5.77 16.01
CA SER A 621 -47.47 -6.24 17.40
C SER A 621 -46.76 -5.24 18.34
N PRO A 622 -47.07 -5.23 19.65
CA PRO A 622 -46.38 -4.39 20.64
C PRO A 622 -44.86 -4.63 20.70
N GLU A 623 -44.38 -5.81 20.31
CA GLU A 623 -42.96 -6.16 20.25
C GLU A 623 -42.29 -5.64 18.97
N GLY A 624 -43.01 -5.57 17.84
CA GLY A 624 -42.51 -5.01 16.57
C GLY A 624 -42.36 -3.48 16.58
N ALA A 625 -43.15 -2.79 17.40
CA ALA A 625 -43.07 -1.32 17.54
C ALA A 625 -41.76 -0.84 18.22
N GLY A 626 -41.06 -1.70 18.96
CA GLY A 626 -39.80 -1.36 19.64
C GLY A 626 -38.57 -1.32 18.74
N LEU A 627 -38.65 -1.91 17.53
CA LEU A 627 -37.55 -1.96 16.56
C LEU A 627 -37.49 -0.74 15.62
N ALA A 628 -38.44 0.19 15.73
CA ALA A 628 -38.55 1.36 14.87
C ALA A 628 -37.61 2.53 15.23
N ALA A 629 -36.71 2.37 16.21
CA ALA A 629 -35.93 3.47 16.79
C ALA A 629 -34.42 3.44 16.54
N GLU A 630 -33.84 2.35 16.01
CA GLU A 630 -32.39 2.25 15.80
C GLU A 630 -32.07 2.18 14.31
N GLY A 631 -31.74 3.34 13.74
CA GLY A 631 -31.37 3.50 12.33
C GLY A 631 -29.95 3.02 12.03
N ASP A 632 -29.71 1.72 12.07
CA ASP A 632 -28.42 1.13 11.71
C ASP A 632 -28.40 0.60 10.26
N GLY A 633 -27.42 1.07 9.48
CA GLY A 633 -27.21 0.73 8.07
C GLY A 633 -26.91 -0.76 7.81
N ASP A 634 -26.48 -1.50 8.83
CA ASP A 634 -26.20 -2.94 8.74
C ASP A 634 -27.47 -3.78 8.49
N TYR A 635 -28.64 -3.30 8.95
CA TYR A 635 -29.89 -4.04 8.78
C TYR A 635 -30.40 -4.00 7.33
N VAL A 636 -30.13 -2.88 6.63
CA VAL A 636 -30.48 -2.68 5.23
C VAL A 636 -29.60 -3.53 4.31
N ALA A 637 -28.31 -3.63 4.60
CA ALA A 637 -27.38 -4.51 3.89
C ALA A 637 -27.75 -6.00 4.06
N THR A 638 -28.19 -6.39 5.25
CA THR A 638 -28.61 -7.78 5.56
C THR A 638 -29.90 -8.16 4.83
N LEU A 639 -30.89 -7.25 4.76
CA LEU A 639 -32.11 -7.46 3.98
C LEU A 639 -31.85 -7.53 2.47
N TYR A 640 -30.89 -6.76 1.97
CA TYR A 640 -30.47 -6.78 0.57
C TYR A 640 -29.71 -8.07 0.20
N GLN A 641 -28.77 -8.52 1.04
CA GLN A 641 -28.07 -9.78 0.85
C GLN A 641 -29.01 -10.99 0.88
N ASN A 642 -29.97 -11.02 1.80
CA ASN A 642 -30.95 -12.11 1.89
C ASN A 642 -31.91 -12.16 0.69
N ALA A 643 -32.13 -11.04 -0.01
CA ALA A 643 -33.01 -10.99 -1.18
C ALA A 643 -32.32 -11.36 -2.50
N LEU A 644 -31.00 -11.11 -2.63
CA LEU A 644 -30.29 -11.19 -3.91
C LEU A 644 -29.00 -12.03 -3.90
N GLY A 645 -28.56 -12.53 -2.73
CA GLY A 645 -27.38 -13.39 -2.62
C GLY A 645 -26.03 -12.71 -2.93
N ARG A 646 -25.97 -11.37 -2.95
CA ARG A 646 -24.74 -10.58 -3.16
C ARG A 646 -24.73 -9.27 -2.36
N THR A 647 -23.54 -8.76 -2.06
CA THR A 647 -23.32 -7.46 -1.40
C THR A 647 -23.58 -6.30 -2.37
N PRO A 648 -24.37 -5.28 -2.01
CA PRO A 648 -24.60 -4.13 -2.88
C PRO A 648 -23.34 -3.27 -3.06
N ASP A 649 -23.15 -2.71 -4.25
CA ASP A 649 -22.21 -1.60 -4.47
C ASP A 649 -22.75 -0.28 -3.87
N SER A 650 -21.91 0.75 -3.84
CA SER A 650 -22.24 2.05 -3.24
C SER A 650 -23.43 2.76 -3.92
N GLN A 651 -23.67 2.48 -5.20
CA GLN A 651 -24.73 3.11 -5.99
C GLN A 651 -26.09 2.41 -5.76
N GLY A 652 -26.09 1.08 -5.65
CA GLY A 652 -27.24 0.27 -5.27
C GLY A 652 -27.71 0.54 -3.84
N LEU A 653 -26.77 0.73 -2.91
CA LEU A 653 -27.10 1.09 -1.52
C LEU A 653 -27.75 2.48 -1.43
N ALA A 654 -27.27 3.46 -2.20
CA ALA A 654 -27.82 4.82 -2.24
C ALA A 654 -29.22 4.89 -2.88
N ALA A 655 -29.46 4.11 -3.94
CA ALA A 655 -30.76 4.03 -4.61
C ALA A 655 -31.82 3.36 -3.72
N PHE A 656 -31.46 2.27 -3.02
CA PHE A 656 -32.34 1.55 -2.11
C PHE A 656 -32.73 2.42 -0.88
N THR A 657 -31.76 3.16 -0.33
CA THR A 657 -31.97 4.06 0.81
C THR A 657 -32.87 5.24 0.42
N SER A 658 -32.72 5.80 -0.78
CA SER A 658 -33.55 6.91 -1.28
C SER A 658 -35.00 6.49 -1.57
N ALA A 659 -35.24 5.27 -2.05
CA ALA A 659 -36.59 4.76 -2.32
C ALA A 659 -37.41 4.52 -1.03
N LEU A 660 -36.73 4.15 0.06
CA LEU A 660 -37.31 3.97 1.41
C LEU A 660 -37.63 5.31 2.08
N ALA A 661 -36.80 6.34 1.87
CA ALA A 661 -37.02 7.67 2.42
C ALA A 661 -38.25 8.39 1.83
N ASN A 662 -38.64 8.06 0.60
CA ASN A 662 -39.78 8.66 -0.11
C ASN A 662 -41.14 7.95 0.10
N GLY A 663 -41.24 7.03 1.08
CA GLY A 663 -42.52 6.44 1.50
C GLY A 663 -43.09 5.36 0.58
N THR A 664 -42.29 4.84 -0.35
CA THR A 664 -42.69 3.72 -1.23
C THR A 664 -42.78 2.42 -0.43
N SER A 665 -43.87 1.66 -0.59
CA SER A 665 -44.00 0.38 0.15
C SER A 665 -42.90 -0.60 -0.27
N ARG A 666 -42.32 -1.31 0.71
CA ARG A 666 -41.21 -2.28 0.50
C ARG A 666 -41.55 -3.39 -0.50
N ALA A 667 -42.83 -3.72 -0.67
CA ALA A 667 -43.31 -4.70 -1.67
C ALA A 667 -43.27 -4.16 -3.11
N ALA A 668 -43.41 -2.84 -3.30
CA ALA A 668 -43.34 -2.21 -4.62
C ALA A 668 -41.90 -2.07 -5.12
N VAL A 669 -40.94 -1.88 -4.21
CA VAL A 669 -39.50 -1.82 -4.52
C VAL A 669 -38.98 -3.21 -4.94
N ALA A 670 -39.45 -4.28 -4.29
CA ALA A 670 -39.11 -5.66 -4.66
C ALA A 670 -39.66 -6.05 -6.04
N LEU A 671 -40.84 -5.57 -6.43
CA LEU A 671 -41.42 -5.81 -7.77
C LEU A 671 -40.74 -5.01 -8.89
N MET A 672 -40.21 -3.82 -8.62
CA MET A 672 -39.52 -3.00 -9.63
C MET A 672 -38.14 -3.54 -10.01
N ILE A 673 -37.51 -4.32 -9.13
CA ILE A 673 -36.15 -4.87 -9.33
C ILE A 673 -36.19 -6.23 -10.04
N SER A 674 -37.32 -6.95 -10.04
CA SER A 674 -37.42 -8.29 -10.62
C SER A 674 -37.51 -8.33 -12.15
N ASP A 675 -37.86 -7.22 -12.82
CA ASP A 675 -38.17 -7.24 -14.26
C ASP A 675 -37.05 -6.74 -15.20
N SER A 676 -36.02 -6.03 -14.70
CA SER A 676 -34.70 -5.83 -15.35
C SER A 676 -33.89 -4.73 -14.60
N PRO A 677 -32.58 -4.92 -14.33
CA PRO A 677 -31.75 -3.89 -13.68
C PRO A 677 -31.61 -2.57 -14.47
N GLU A 678 -31.77 -2.59 -15.79
CA GLU A 678 -31.60 -1.40 -16.66
C GLU A 678 -32.83 -0.47 -16.68
N ALA A 679 -33.97 -0.90 -16.13
CA ALA A 679 -35.19 -0.09 -16.13
C ALA A 679 -35.19 1.04 -15.07
N LEU A 680 -34.35 0.94 -14.03
CA LEU A 680 -34.33 1.91 -12.93
C LEU A 680 -33.80 3.28 -13.35
N ALA A 681 -32.81 3.33 -14.24
CA ALA A 681 -32.26 4.59 -14.74
C ALA A 681 -33.23 5.35 -15.66
N ASN A 682 -34.11 4.64 -16.37
CA ASN A 682 -35.03 5.23 -17.36
C ASN A 682 -36.40 5.63 -16.80
N GLN A 683 -36.81 5.14 -15.62
CA GLN A 683 -38.08 5.52 -14.98
C GLN A 683 -37.95 6.60 -13.89
N VAL A 684 -36.80 6.75 -13.24
CA VAL A 684 -36.56 7.87 -12.32
C VAL A 684 -36.65 9.21 -13.06
N GLY A 685 -36.20 9.27 -14.32
CA GLY A 685 -36.37 10.44 -15.19
C GLY A 685 -37.81 10.77 -15.63
N LYS A 686 -38.79 9.87 -15.39
CA LYS A 686 -40.21 10.11 -15.72
C LYS A 686 -41.08 10.49 -14.53
N ILE A 687 -40.62 10.29 -13.29
CA ILE A 687 -41.37 10.68 -12.08
C ILE A 687 -41.09 12.14 -11.71
N GLU A 688 -39.98 12.74 -12.16
CA GLU A 688 -39.69 14.18 -11.96
C GLU A 688 -40.50 15.14 -12.87
N LEU A 689 -41.23 14.65 -13.88
CA LEU A 689 -42.01 15.51 -14.80
C LEU A 689 -43.53 15.46 -14.61
N GLY A 690 -44.04 14.76 -13.59
CA GLY A 690 -45.48 14.54 -13.38
C GLY A 690 -46.18 15.43 -12.36
N TYR A 691 -45.47 16.22 -11.57
CA TYR A 691 -46.04 17.07 -10.51
C TYR A 691 -45.76 18.57 -10.75
N HIS A 692 -46.15 19.07 -11.91
CA HIS A 692 -46.52 20.49 -12.10
C HIS A 692 -47.30 20.62 -13.41
N LEU A 693 -48.64 20.54 -13.36
CA LEU A 693 -49.61 21.37 -14.09
C LEU A 693 -51.04 20.79 -13.94
N SER A 694 -51.92 21.65 -13.40
CA SER A 694 -53.39 21.60 -13.18
C SER A 694 -53.97 20.53 -12.26
#